data_AF-A0A8S2QYP9-F1
#
_entry.id   AF-A0A8S2QYP9-F1
#
_cell.length_a   1.000
_cell.length_b   1.000
_cell.length_c   1.000
_cell.angle_alpha   90.00
_cell.angle_beta   90.00
_cell.angle_gamma   90.00
#
_symmetry.space_group_name_H-M   'P 1'
#
loop_
_entity.id
_entity.type
_entity.pdbx_description
1 polymer ?
#
loop_
_entity_poly.entity_id
_entity_poly.type
_entity_poly.pdbx_seq_one_letter_code
_entity_poly.pdbx_strand_id
1 'polypeptide(L)'
;MLEKIVQIWNEMTFETTMHKANVFKIKAPDEIIQYVEEHTAQISTIKGARYVKPFQREIDYWEKSIAQISELCDGLFNVQRQWLYMEGIFTSDDVQRQLSHETNEFKHVNVIWQDEIVDKIRENPNSLFVATKLNLFDKIQNLLKYLENIQKKMEDYLETKRSIFPRFYFISNEELVEILSLSRQPELIQIHLKKLFDNIKSLRLLIKKNILANGILSNEDEQINLISILSLEGNVENWLQELEIKMQITVKEYLKNSLIALKVQLKKRDKWIKDWPSQCCVTASEIEWTSTTAKALLTCQADESLKPLKILFRTQVKILDRYSNMIRLPLDKIIRLRVVGIITKEVHGRDVIERLIKTQTMDIQSFEWQMQLRFYWERHEQNEDCIIRQTITKFTYNYEYLGCTSRLVISPLTDRCYITLTTALHLFRGGSSKGPAGTGKTETIKDLGKIFAIYVVVQNCSESLDYKSMGRMFSGFAQSGTWGCFDEFNRINIEVLSVVAQQIHSILTALSLKQKRFVFEGKEIPLLSQVGIFITMNPGYAGRTELPDNLKSMFRPVSMVVPDSIYIAENFLFSEGFQNTRNLARKVYTLYQLSTQQLSKQDHYDFGLRSLTAVLRYAGEKKRTNVKMTDNEVLLLSMLDMNAPKMAAQDLPLFQNILGDLFPGIDLPKIDYSKLIEAIENEMNIHNVQITQISIEKVIQLYETHHSRHSVMLVGKTLSGKTTTWKLLKYSLTTLNKQGFNEYNKVMVGHNLFFYIEIQSEQDIE
;
A
#
# COMPACT_ATOMS: atom_id res chain seq x y z
N MET A 1 -55.07 -14.95 -9.53
CA MET A 1 -53.62 -14.69 -9.71
C MET A 1 -53.40 -13.74 -10.87
N LEU A 2 -53.87 -14.06 -12.08
CA LEU A 2 -53.72 -13.19 -13.26
C LEU A 2 -54.24 -11.75 -13.03
N GLU A 3 -55.42 -11.58 -12.41
CA GLU A 3 -55.97 -10.24 -12.09
C GLU A 3 -55.08 -9.41 -11.16
N LYS A 4 -54.36 -10.04 -10.22
CA LYS A 4 -53.42 -9.34 -9.33
C LYS A 4 -52.20 -8.86 -10.11
N ILE A 5 -51.69 -9.68 -11.03
CA ILE A 5 -50.59 -9.32 -11.94
C ILE A 5 -51.01 -8.11 -12.78
N VAL A 6 -52.23 -8.12 -13.34
CA VAL A 6 -52.79 -7.02 -14.13
C VAL A 6 -52.87 -5.72 -13.31
N GLN A 7 -53.37 -5.78 -12.07
CA GLN A 7 -53.49 -4.60 -11.21
C GLN A 7 -52.12 -3.98 -10.90
N ILE A 8 -51.14 -4.79 -10.51
CA ILE A 8 -49.80 -4.32 -10.14
C ILE A 8 -49.11 -3.63 -11.33
N TRP A 9 -49.12 -4.25 -12.52
CA TRP A 9 -48.44 -3.68 -13.70
C TRP A 9 -49.14 -2.45 -14.29
N ASN A 10 -50.43 -2.26 -14.04
CA ASN A 10 -51.14 -1.05 -14.41
C ASN A 10 -50.77 0.16 -13.52
N GLU A 11 -50.34 -0.08 -12.28
CA GLU A 11 -49.96 0.97 -11.34
C GLU A 11 -48.45 1.19 -11.26
N MET A 12 -47.65 0.21 -11.69
CA MET A 12 -46.19 0.27 -11.66
C MET A 12 -45.61 1.36 -12.57
N THR A 13 -44.73 2.18 -12.00
CA THR A 13 -44.11 3.32 -12.68
C THR A 13 -42.60 3.36 -12.53
N PHE A 14 -41.89 3.77 -13.58
CA PHE A 14 -40.48 4.15 -13.49
C PHE A 14 -40.35 5.50 -12.77
N GLU A 15 -39.52 5.55 -11.72
CA GLU A 15 -39.18 6.80 -11.04
C GLU A 15 -37.97 7.46 -11.70
N THR A 16 -38.02 8.78 -11.88
CA THR A 16 -36.87 9.58 -12.34
C THR A 16 -36.42 10.55 -11.25
N THR A 17 -35.12 10.74 -11.13
CA THR A 17 -34.47 11.63 -10.15
C THR A 17 -33.55 12.60 -10.86
N MET A 18 -33.37 13.80 -10.30
CA MET A 18 -32.45 14.80 -10.86
C MET A 18 -31.00 14.42 -10.56
N HIS A 19 -30.14 14.41 -11.57
CA HIS A 19 -28.70 14.12 -11.45
C HIS A 19 -27.86 15.40 -11.39
N LYS A 20 -28.12 16.34 -12.31
CA LYS A 20 -27.54 17.71 -12.37
C LYS A 20 -28.61 18.69 -12.86
N ALA A 21 -28.31 19.99 -12.89
CA ALA A 21 -29.24 20.99 -13.43
C ALA A 21 -29.66 20.61 -14.86
N ASN A 22 -30.96 20.36 -15.05
CA ASN A 22 -31.60 19.92 -16.31
C ASN A 22 -31.18 18.54 -16.84
N VAL A 23 -30.69 17.64 -15.99
CA VAL A 23 -30.32 16.26 -16.37
C VAL A 23 -30.96 15.27 -15.41
N PHE A 24 -31.71 14.30 -15.95
CA PHE A 24 -32.45 13.31 -15.18
C PHE A 24 -31.89 11.90 -15.35
N LYS A 25 -32.04 11.09 -14.31
CA LYS A 25 -31.69 9.66 -14.29
C LYS A 25 -32.86 8.82 -13.79
N ILE A 26 -32.99 7.61 -14.30
CA ILE A 26 -33.96 6.61 -13.86
C ILE A 26 -33.46 6.01 -12.55
N LYS A 27 -34.30 6.00 -11.51
CA LYS A 27 -33.97 5.38 -10.21
C LYS A 27 -33.92 3.86 -10.36
N ALA A 28 -33.09 3.21 -9.54
CA ALA A 28 -33.03 1.75 -9.46
C ALA A 28 -34.44 1.20 -9.16
N PRO A 29 -34.99 0.29 -9.97
CA PRO A 29 -36.34 -0.16 -9.83
C PRO A 29 -36.32 -1.52 -9.14
N ASP A 30 -35.72 -1.59 -7.95
CA ASP A 30 -35.55 -2.82 -7.19
C ASP A 30 -36.90 -3.55 -7.03
N GLU A 31 -37.97 -2.77 -6.85
CA GLU A 31 -39.35 -3.26 -6.84
C GLU A 31 -39.80 -3.84 -8.19
N ILE A 32 -39.55 -3.16 -9.32
CA ILE A 32 -39.92 -3.67 -10.65
C ILE A 32 -39.18 -4.97 -10.95
N ILE A 33 -37.87 -5.04 -10.68
CA ILE A 33 -37.06 -6.25 -10.90
C ILE A 33 -37.60 -7.40 -10.05
N GLN A 34 -37.88 -7.16 -8.77
CA GLN A 34 -38.49 -8.16 -7.89
C GLN A 34 -39.84 -8.65 -8.43
N TYR A 35 -40.70 -7.75 -8.89
CA TYR A 35 -41.99 -8.13 -9.48
C TYR A 35 -41.87 -8.81 -10.85
N VAL A 36 -40.86 -8.49 -11.67
CA VAL A 36 -40.57 -9.23 -12.91
C VAL A 36 -40.23 -10.68 -12.56
N GLU A 37 -39.32 -10.93 -11.64
CA GLU A 37 -38.91 -12.28 -11.24
C GLU A 37 -40.08 -13.07 -10.65
N GLU A 38 -40.81 -12.46 -9.70
CA GLU A 38 -41.95 -13.10 -9.04
C GLU A 38 -43.06 -13.44 -10.06
N HIS A 39 -43.46 -12.48 -10.89
CA HIS A 39 -44.55 -12.68 -11.83
C HIS A 39 -44.17 -13.59 -13.00
N THR A 40 -42.89 -13.64 -13.41
CA THR A 40 -42.41 -14.62 -14.41
C THR A 40 -42.55 -16.05 -13.89
N ALA A 41 -42.20 -16.29 -12.62
CA ALA A 41 -42.38 -17.59 -11.97
C ALA A 41 -43.87 -17.94 -11.79
N GLN A 42 -44.70 -16.97 -11.41
CA GLN A 42 -46.14 -17.16 -11.27
C GLN A 42 -46.81 -17.49 -12.62
N ILE A 43 -46.48 -16.76 -13.70
CA ILE A 43 -47.00 -17.04 -15.05
C ILE A 43 -46.58 -18.43 -15.53
N SER A 44 -45.33 -18.81 -15.30
CA SER A 44 -44.82 -20.15 -15.63
C SER A 44 -45.61 -21.25 -14.89
N THR A 45 -45.90 -21.02 -13.61
CA THR A 45 -46.71 -21.93 -12.78
C THR A 45 -48.16 -22.02 -13.29
N ILE A 46 -48.76 -20.88 -13.63
CA ILE A 46 -50.12 -20.82 -14.19
C ILE A 46 -50.17 -21.59 -15.51
N LYS A 47 -49.18 -21.42 -16.40
CA LYS A 47 -49.08 -22.09 -17.70
C LYS A 47 -48.96 -23.62 -17.59
N GLY A 48 -48.40 -24.13 -16.49
CA GLY A 48 -48.34 -25.56 -16.17
C GLY A 48 -49.64 -26.17 -15.63
N ALA A 49 -50.66 -25.36 -15.34
CA ALA A 49 -51.91 -25.85 -14.76
C ALA A 49 -52.86 -26.50 -15.80
N ARG A 50 -53.62 -27.51 -15.37
CA ARG A 50 -54.55 -28.30 -16.23
C ARG A 50 -55.65 -27.48 -16.92
N TYR A 51 -56.02 -26.32 -16.38
CA TYR A 51 -57.16 -25.51 -16.82
C TYR A 51 -56.76 -24.22 -17.58
N VAL A 52 -55.57 -24.19 -18.20
CA VAL A 52 -55.00 -23.00 -18.88
C VAL A 52 -55.68 -22.62 -20.19
N LYS A 53 -56.26 -23.59 -20.92
CA LYS A 53 -56.75 -23.38 -22.30
C LYS A 53 -57.63 -22.12 -22.51
N PRO A 54 -58.56 -21.76 -21.60
CA PRO A 54 -59.39 -20.55 -21.78
C PRO A 54 -58.61 -19.23 -21.65
N PHE A 55 -57.55 -19.21 -20.85
CA PHE A 55 -56.77 -18.00 -20.52
C PHE A 55 -55.46 -17.89 -21.30
N GLN A 56 -55.20 -18.83 -22.22
CA GLN A 56 -53.91 -18.98 -22.88
C GLN A 56 -53.48 -17.71 -23.62
N ARG A 57 -54.41 -17.01 -24.27
CA ARG A 57 -54.13 -15.73 -24.95
C ARG A 57 -53.69 -14.63 -23.98
N GLU A 58 -54.30 -14.55 -22.79
CA GLU A 58 -53.94 -13.55 -21.79
C GLU A 58 -52.61 -13.89 -21.12
N ILE A 59 -52.37 -15.17 -20.85
CA ILE A 59 -51.11 -15.68 -20.31
C ILE A 59 -49.96 -15.38 -21.27
N ASP A 60 -50.12 -15.69 -22.56
CA ASP A 60 -49.09 -15.43 -23.58
C ASP A 60 -48.82 -13.92 -23.75
N TYR A 61 -49.85 -13.07 -23.63
CA TYR A 61 -49.70 -11.61 -23.64
C TYR A 61 -48.87 -11.11 -22.45
N TRP A 62 -49.18 -11.57 -21.24
CA TRP A 62 -48.46 -11.16 -20.03
C TRP A 62 -47.04 -11.72 -19.98
N GLU A 63 -46.83 -12.95 -20.42
CA GLU A 63 -45.49 -13.54 -20.56
C GLU A 63 -44.63 -12.70 -21.49
N LYS A 64 -45.16 -12.32 -22.66
CA LYS A 64 -44.46 -11.45 -23.60
C LYS A 64 -44.22 -10.05 -23.04
N SER A 65 -45.21 -9.47 -22.37
CA SER A 65 -45.12 -8.10 -21.82
C SER A 65 -44.10 -8.02 -20.69
N ILE A 66 -44.09 -9.00 -19.77
CA ILE A 66 -43.12 -9.06 -18.67
C ILE A 66 -41.70 -9.34 -19.19
N ALA A 67 -41.55 -10.20 -20.19
CA ALA A 67 -40.26 -10.40 -20.85
C ALA A 67 -39.73 -9.10 -21.49
N GLN A 68 -40.59 -8.35 -22.19
CA GLN A 68 -40.24 -7.04 -22.75
C GLN A 68 -39.87 -6.01 -21.68
N ILE A 69 -40.57 -6.00 -20.53
CA ILE A 69 -40.22 -5.13 -19.40
C ILE A 69 -38.85 -5.50 -18.83
N SER A 70 -38.55 -6.79 -18.68
CA SER A 70 -37.25 -7.27 -18.21
C SER A 70 -36.12 -6.81 -19.14
N GLU A 71 -36.24 -7.09 -20.44
CA GLU A 71 -35.25 -6.71 -21.46
C GLU A 71 -35.06 -5.19 -21.52
N LEU A 72 -36.15 -4.42 -21.39
CA LEU A 72 -36.11 -2.97 -21.35
C LEU A 72 -35.37 -2.48 -20.11
N CYS A 73 -35.64 -3.03 -18.92
CA CYS A 73 -34.96 -2.64 -17.69
C CYS A 73 -33.46 -2.87 -17.82
N ASP A 74 -33.03 -4.08 -18.21
CA ASP A 74 -31.62 -4.40 -18.39
C ASP A 74 -30.93 -3.43 -19.37
N GLY A 75 -31.58 -3.14 -20.49
CA GLY A 75 -31.08 -2.20 -21.49
C GLY A 75 -30.98 -0.76 -20.95
N LEU A 76 -32.02 -0.24 -20.31
CA LEU A 76 -32.06 1.11 -19.74
C LEU A 76 -30.96 1.30 -18.68
N PHE A 77 -30.78 0.35 -17.76
CA PHE A 77 -29.76 0.48 -16.72
C PHE A 77 -28.35 0.30 -17.25
N ASN A 78 -28.15 -0.55 -18.28
CA ASN A 78 -26.86 -0.67 -18.91
C ASN A 78 -26.46 0.62 -19.64
N VAL A 79 -27.39 1.21 -20.41
CA VAL A 79 -27.19 2.52 -21.05
C VAL A 79 -26.93 3.59 -19.99
N GLN A 80 -27.76 3.67 -18.95
CA GLN A 80 -27.59 4.68 -17.90
C GLN A 80 -26.23 4.56 -17.20
N ARG A 81 -25.80 3.34 -16.87
CA ARG A 81 -24.50 3.10 -16.23
C ARG A 81 -23.34 3.55 -17.11
N GLN A 82 -23.35 3.15 -18.38
CA GLN A 82 -22.31 3.54 -19.34
C GLN A 82 -22.35 5.06 -19.61
N TRP A 83 -23.53 5.63 -19.76
CA TRP A 83 -23.72 7.06 -20.01
C TRP A 83 -23.26 7.90 -18.81
N LEU A 84 -23.56 7.52 -17.56
CA LEU A 84 -23.07 8.22 -16.37
C LEU A 84 -21.54 8.22 -16.29
N TYR A 85 -20.91 7.09 -16.61
CA TYR A 85 -19.46 6.99 -16.67
C TYR A 85 -18.87 7.91 -17.76
N MET A 86 -19.44 7.89 -18.96
CA MET A 86 -18.98 8.73 -20.08
C MET A 86 -19.25 10.22 -19.86
N GLU A 87 -20.37 10.58 -19.24
CA GLU A 87 -20.73 11.96 -18.90
C GLU A 87 -19.70 12.56 -17.95
N GLY A 88 -19.26 11.82 -16.94
CA GLY A 88 -18.18 12.24 -16.05
C GLY A 88 -16.87 12.59 -16.79
N ILE A 89 -16.57 11.90 -17.89
CA ILE A 89 -15.33 12.05 -18.66
C ILE A 89 -15.42 13.18 -19.69
N PHE A 90 -16.47 13.16 -20.53
CA PHE A 90 -16.61 14.09 -21.65
C PHE A 90 -17.13 15.48 -21.25
N THR A 91 -17.46 15.70 -19.98
CA THR A 91 -17.77 17.05 -19.47
C THR A 91 -16.51 17.95 -19.46
N SER A 92 -15.30 17.38 -19.38
CA SER A 92 -14.06 18.17 -19.33
C SER A 92 -13.68 18.77 -20.69
N ASP A 93 -13.49 20.10 -20.73
CA ASP A 93 -13.10 20.85 -21.94
C ASP A 93 -11.80 20.36 -22.58
N ASP A 94 -10.85 19.85 -21.79
CA ASP A 94 -9.56 19.39 -22.31
C ASP A 94 -9.70 18.02 -22.98
N VAL A 95 -10.52 17.13 -22.42
CA VAL A 95 -10.89 15.85 -23.06
C VAL A 95 -11.67 16.11 -24.34
N GLN A 96 -12.59 17.08 -24.35
CA GLN A 96 -13.34 17.45 -25.56
C GLN A 96 -12.47 17.92 -26.72
N ARG A 97 -11.33 18.55 -26.44
CA ARG A 97 -10.38 18.99 -27.46
C ARG A 97 -9.55 17.83 -28.00
N GLN A 98 -9.12 16.92 -27.12
CA GLN A 98 -8.29 15.78 -27.50
C GLN A 98 -9.09 14.70 -28.24
N LEU A 99 -10.34 14.48 -27.85
CA LEU A 99 -11.28 13.49 -28.41
C LEU A 99 -12.50 14.20 -29.03
N SER A 100 -12.26 15.08 -29.99
CA SER A 100 -13.31 15.94 -30.55
C SER A 100 -14.38 15.17 -31.33
N HIS A 101 -13.99 14.12 -32.04
CA HIS A 101 -14.93 13.27 -32.78
C HIS A 101 -15.83 12.47 -31.83
N GLU A 102 -15.24 11.82 -30.83
CA GLU A 102 -15.93 11.01 -29.83
C GLU A 102 -16.83 11.88 -28.94
N THR A 103 -16.41 13.11 -28.65
CA THR A 103 -17.24 14.10 -27.95
C THR A 103 -18.49 14.43 -28.74
N ASN A 104 -18.38 14.60 -30.06
CA ASN A 104 -19.54 14.87 -30.90
C ASN A 104 -20.48 13.65 -30.98
N GLU A 105 -19.92 12.43 -31.09
CA GLU A 105 -20.70 11.19 -30.98
C GLU A 105 -21.42 11.10 -29.62
N PHE A 106 -20.74 11.42 -28.51
CA PHE A 106 -21.34 11.40 -27.19
C PHE A 106 -22.41 12.47 -27.01
N LYS A 107 -22.23 13.68 -27.55
CA LYS A 107 -23.27 14.73 -27.54
C LYS A 107 -24.53 14.26 -28.26
N HIS A 108 -24.39 13.56 -29.38
CA HIS A 108 -25.52 12.97 -30.09
C HIS A 108 -26.21 11.87 -29.26
N VAL A 109 -25.44 10.99 -28.63
CA VAL A 109 -25.97 9.97 -27.69
C VAL A 109 -26.69 10.64 -26.51
N ASN A 110 -26.15 11.74 -25.98
CA ASN A 110 -26.72 12.46 -24.86
C ASN A 110 -28.09 13.06 -25.18
N VAL A 111 -28.25 13.65 -26.37
CA VAL A 111 -29.53 14.17 -26.87
C VAL A 111 -30.56 13.05 -26.98
N ILE A 112 -30.20 11.91 -27.59
CA ILE A 112 -31.14 10.79 -27.71
C ILE A 112 -31.51 10.22 -26.32
N TRP A 113 -30.54 10.08 -25.41
CA TRP A 113 -30.77 9.53 -24.09
C TRP A 113 -31.68 10.44 -23.23
N GLN A 114 -31.37 11.73 -23.13
CA GLN A 114 -32.16 12.66 -22.31
C GLN A 114 -33.50 12.99 -22.98
N ASP A 115 -33.48 13.48 -24.23
CA ASP A 115 -34.65 14.08 -24.87
C ASP A 115 -35.61 13.01 -25.43
N GLU A 116 -35.09 11.89 -25.95
CA GLU A 116 -35.95 10.87 -26.59
C GLU A 116 -36.34 9.69 -25.69
N ILE A 117 -35.59 9.42 -24.62
CA ILE A 117 -35.84 8.28 -23.72
C ILE A 117 -36.27 8.77 -22.33
N VAL A 118 -35.40 9.49 -21.62
CA VAL A 118 -35.67 9.89 -20.23
C VAL A 118 -36.88 10.82 -20.15
N ASP A 119 -36.99 11.81 -21.04
CA ASP A 119 -38.14 12.71 -21.08
C ASP A 119 -39.45 11.99 -21.45
N LYS A 120 -39.42 11.01 -22.37
CA LYS A 120 -40.62 10.22 -22.69
C LYS A 120 -41.07 9.31 -21.54
N ILE A 121 -40.12 8.74 -20.81
CA ILE A 121 -40.41 7.98 -19.59
C ILE A 121 -40.96 8.91 -18.52
N ARG A 122 -40.49 10.16 -18.45
CA ARG A 122 -41.01 11.16 -17.52
C ARG A 122 -42.43 11.61 -17.88
N GLU A 123 -42.73 11.78 -19.16
CA GLU A 123 -44.07 12.10 -19.66
C GLU A 123 -45.08 10.98 -19.36
N ASN A 124 -44.67 9.72 -19.54
CA ASN A 124 -45.50 8.55 -19.30
C ASN A 124 -44.72 7.49 -18.51
N PRO A 125 -44.78 7.51 -17.17
CA PRO A 125 -43.91 6.69 -16.33
C PRO A 125 -44.36 5.24 -16.19
N ASN A 126 -45.57 4.87 -16.65
CA ASN A 126 -46.09 3.51 -16.52
C ASN A 126 -45.19 2.47 -17.23
N SER A 127 -44.69 1.49 -16.49
CA SER A 127 -43.67 0.54 -16.96
C SER A 127 -44.16 -0.34 -18.12
N LEU A 128 -45.42 -0.77 -18.07
CA LEU A 128 -46.07 -1.55 -19.13
C LEU A 128 -46.22 -0.74 -20.42
N PHE A 129 -46.63 0.52 -20.31
CA PHE A 129 -46.77 1.43 -21.46
C PHE A 129 -45.41 1.67 -22.14
N VAL A 130 -44.38 1.92 -21.34
CA VAL A 130 -43.02 2.17 -21.85
C VAL A 130 -42.48 0.95 -22.58
N ALA A 131 -42.64 -0.25 -22.02
CA ALA A 131 -42.16 -1.49 -22.63
C ALA A 131 -42.91 -1.88 -23.92
N THR A 132 -44.23 -1.70 -23.96
CA THR A 132 -45.05 -2.25 -25.05
C THR A 132 -45.37 -1.27 -26.18
N LYS A 133 -45.46 0.04 -25.90
CA LYS A 133 -45.96 1.03 -26.88
C LYS A 133 -44.92 2.02 -27.39
N LEU A 134 -43.87 2.33 -26.62
CA LEU A 134 -42.88 3.32 -27.04
C LEU A 134 -41.80 2.76 -27.99
N ASN A 135 -41.76 1.44 -28.20
CA ASN A 135 -40.79 0.73 -29.05
C ASN A 135 -39.34 1.22 -28.85
N LEU A 136 -38.95 1.44 -27.58
CA LEU A 136 -37.65 2.01 -27.22
C LEU A 136 -36.51 1.01 -27.33
N PHE A 137 -36.82 -0.28 -27.45
CA PHE A 137 -35.83 -1.34 -27.44
C PHE A 137 -34.77 -1.18 -28.54
N ASP A 138 -35.18 -0.95 -29.79
CA ASP A 138 -34.24 -0.73 -30.91
C ASP A 138 -33.34 0.49 -30.69
N LYS A 139 -33.88 1.56 -30.10
CA LYS A 139 -33.11 2.77 -29.77
C LYS A 139 -32.09 2.50 -28.68
N ILE A 140 -32.47 1.79 -27.62
CA ILE A 140 -31.59 1.40 -26.53
C ILE A 140 -30.45 0.51 -27.05
N GLN A 141 -30.75 -0.48 -27.89
CA GLN A 141 -29.74 -1.33 -28.51
C GLN A 141 -28.77 -0.54 -29.39
N ASN A 142 -29.26 0.44 -30.14
CA ASN A 142 -28.40 1.33 -30.92
C ASN A 142 -27.53 2.23 -30.04
N LEU A 143 -28.09 2.78 -28.95
CA LEU A 143 -27.32 3.57 -27.98
C LEU A 143 -26.22 2.75 -27.31
N LEU A 144 -26.49 1.50 -26.93
CA LEU A 144 -25.48 0.60 -26.40
C LEU A 144 -24.34 0.41 -27.39
N LYS A 145 -24.62 0.17 -28.68
CA LYS A 145 -23.59 0.06 -29.71
C LYS A 145 -22.77 1.36 -29.87
N TYR A 146 -23.41 2.53 -29.83
CA TYR A 146 -22.70 3.80 -29.88
C TYR A 146 -21.80 4.00 -28.66
N LEU A 147 -22.31 3.71 -27.46
CA LEU A 147 -21.55 3.81 -26.21
C LEU A 147 -20.37 2.83 -26.18
N GLU A 148 -20.55 1.59 -26.64
CA GLU A 148 -19.47 0.60 -26.77
C GLU A 148 -18.38 1.06 -27.74
N ASN A 149 -18.76 1.67 -28.87
CA ASN A 149 -17.79 2.21 -29.82
C ASN A 149 -16.99 3.39 -29.23
N ILE A 150 -17.67 4.31 -28.53
CA ILE A 150 -17.03 5.42 -27.82
C ILE A 150 -16.08 4.87 -26.75
N GLN A 151 -16.51 3.87 -25.98
CA GLN A 151 -15.68 3.23 -24.97
C GLN A 151 -14.41 2.62 -25.57
N LYS A 152 -14.55 1.87 -26.68
CA LYS A 152 -13.40 1.25 -27.36
C LYS A 152 -12.39 2.29 -27.83
N LYS A 153 -12.85 3.37 -28.48
CA LYS A 153 -11.97 4.46 -28.92
C LYS A 153 -11.29 5.17 -27.75
N MET A 154 -12.00 5.35 -26.64
CA MET A 154 -11.42 5.90 -25.42
C MET A 154 -10.35 4.96 -24.85
N GLU A 155 -10.60 3.65 -24.80
CA GLU A 155 -9.61 2.68 -24.34
C GLU A 155 -8.35 2.68 -25.23
N ASP A 156 -8.51 2.73 -26.55
CA ASP A 156 -7.40 2.86 -27.50
C ASP A 156 -6.62 4.16 -27.25
N TYR A 157 -7.31 5.27 -27.03
CA TYR A 157 -6.69 6.55 -26.68
C TYR A 157 -5.88 6.48 -25.39
N LEU A 158 -6.47 5.97 -24.30
CA LEU A 158 -5.77 5.81 -23.02
C LEU A 158 -4.55 4.89 -23.16
N GLU A 159 -4.64 3.85 -23.98
CA GLU A 159 -3.52 2.94 -24.24
C GLU A 159 -2.36 3.64 -24.98
N THR A 160 -2.64 4.58 -25.88
CA THR A 160 -1.57 5.41 -26.48
C THR A 160 -0.85 6.23 -25.43
N LYS A 161 -1.58 6.81 -24.47
CA LYS A 161 -0.99 7.60 -23.37
C LYS A 161 -0.17 6.74 -22.43
N ARG A 162 -0.63 5.53 -22.11
CA ARG A 162 0.14 4.55 -21.32
C ARG A 162 1.42 4.11 -22.01
N SER A 163 1.40 3.97 -23.34
CA SER A 163 2.59 3.61 -24.11
C SER A 163 3.67 4.70 -24.08
N ILE A 164 3.27 5.99 -23.97
CA ILE A 164 4.21 7.11 -23.83
C ILE A 164 4.79 7.17 -22.42
N PHE A 165 3.94 7.08 -21.40
CA PHE A 165 4.36 7.03 -20.00
C PHE A 165 3.89 5.74 -19.31
N PRO A 166 4.73 4.69 -19.29
CA PRO A 166 4.35 3.36 -18.81
C PRO A 166 3.89 3.26 -17.35
N ARG A 167 4.15 4.26 -16.50
CA ARG A 167 3.65 4.22 -15.11
C ARG A 167 2.13 4.39 -15.03
N PHE A 168 1.49 4.88 -16.09
CA PHE A 168 0.03 4.92 -16.20
C PHE A 168 -0.64 3.54 -16.31
N TYR A 169 0.12 2.46 -16.51
CA TYR A 169 -0.39 1.10 -16.41
C TYR A 169 -0.77 0.70 -14.97
N PHE A 170 -0.32 1.44 -13.96
CA PHE A 170 -0.53 1.12 -12.53
C PHE A 170 -1.69 1.87 -11.88
N ILE A 171 -2.36 2.75 -12.63
CA ILE A 171 -3.53 3.52 -12.16
C ILE A 171 -4.80 3.08 -12.89
N SER A 172 -5.95 3.40 -12.31
CA SER A 172 -7.25 3.09 -12.93
C SER A 172 -7.50 3.94 -14.19
N ASN A 173 -8.47 3.54 -15.01
CA ASN A 173 -8.89 4.36 -16.16
C ASN A 173 -9.42 5.73 -15.71
N GLU A 174 -10.20 5.76 -14.62
CA GLU A 174 -10.80 6.98 -14.06
C GLU A 174 -9.72 7.97 -13.63
N GLU A 175 -8.72 7.50 -12.88
CA GLU A 175 -7.60 8.32 -12.43
C GLU A 175 -6.76 8.84 -13.60
N LEU A 176 -6.54 8.02 -14.62
CA LEU A 176 -5.81 8.45 -15.81
C LEU A 176 -6.56 9.55 -16.56
N VAL A 177 -7.88 9.41 -16.71
CA VAL A 177 -8.71 10.45 -17.32
C VAL A 177 -8.68 11.73 -16.49
N GLU A 178 -8.76 11.63 -15.17
CA GLU A 178 -8.65 12.78 -14.26
C GLU A 178 -7.32 13.52 -14.48
N ILE A 179 -6.20 12.80 -14.49
CA ILE A 179 -4.87 13.38 -14.74
C ILE A 179 -4.81 14.08 -16.11
N LEU A 180 -5.35 13.46 -17.17
CA LEU A 180 -5.35 14.03 -18.52
C LEU A 180 -6.26 15.27 -18.61
N SER A 181 -7.38 15.27 -17.87
CA SER A 181 -8.32 16.38 -17.81
C SER A 181 -7.74 17.61 -17.10
N LEU A 182 -6.77 17.41 -16.20
CA LEU A 182 -6.10 18.44 -15.41
C LEU A 182 -4.80 18.95 -16.04
N SER A 183 -4.54 18.64 -17.31
CA SER A 183 -3.26 18.90 -17.98
C SER A 183 -2.76 20.35 -17.90
N ARG A 184 -3.68 21.33 -17.82
CA ARG A 184 -3.37 22.76 -17.72
C ARG A 184 -3.16 23.26 -16.29
N GLN A 185 -3.49 22.44 -15.29
CA GLN A 185 -3.39 22.77 -13.88
C GLN A 185 -2.48 21.75 -13.17
N PRO A 186 -1.15 21.80 -13.40
CA PRO A 186 -0.19 20.90 -12.75
C PRO A 186 -0.27 20.89 -11.22
N GLU A 187 -0.77 21.97 -10.61
CA GLU A 187 -1.02 22.07 -9.17
C GLU A 187 -1.95 20.95 -8.65
N LEU A 188 -3.01 20.63 -9.39
CA LEU A 188 -3.99 19.62 -9.00
C LEU A 188 -3.48 18.19 -9.27
N ILE A 189 -2.61 18.02 -10.28
CA ILE A 189 -2.02 16.72 -10.63
C ILE A 189 -1.14 16.17 -9.51
N GLN A 190 -0.62 17.03 -8.63
CA GLN A 190 0.29 16.64 -7.55
C GLN A 190 -0.26 15.54 -6.65
N ILE A 191 -1.59 15.47 -6.45
CA ILE A 191 -2.26 14.44 -5.65
C ILE A 191 -2.00 13.03 -6.23
N HIS A 192 -1.88 12.90 -7.55
CA HIS A 192 -1.68 11.63 -8.24
C HIS A 192 -0.21 11.17 -8.26
N LEU A 193 0.75 12.07 -8.00
CA LEU A 193 2.19 11.73 -8.06
C LEU A 193 2.56 10.60 -7.09
N LYS A 194 1.89 10.53 -5.93
CA LYS A 194 2.06 9.46 -4.93
C LYS A 194 1.77 8.06 -5.47
N LYS A 195 0.95 7.93 -6.52
CA LYS A 195 0.61 6.64 -7.14
C LYS A 195 1.55 6.28 -8.30
N LEU A 196 2.17 7.30 -8.92
CA LEU A 196 3.03 7.14 -10.09
C LEU A 196 4.50 6.92 -9.72
N PHE A 197 4.95 7.44 -8.57
CA PHE A 197 6.33 7.33 -8.10
C PHE A 197 6.37 6.74 -6.69
N ASP A 198 7.51 6.15 -6.30
CA ASP A 198 7.64 5.48 -5.00
C ASP A 198 7.41 6.44 -3.83
N ASN A 199 8.04 7.62 -3.86
CA ASN A 199 7.97 8.57 -2.76
C ASN A 199 8.00 10.05 -3.19
N ILE A 200 7.32 10.40 -4.29
CA ILE A 200 7.07 11.81 -4.66
C ILE A 200 5.67 12.19 -4.17
N LYS A 201 5.62 13.08 -3.17
CA LYS A 201 4.38 13.67 -2.66
C LYS A 201 3.92 14.84 -3.51
N SER A 202 4.84 15.75 -3.84
CA SER A 202 4.56 16.99 -4.55
C SER A 202 5.84 17.56 -5.18
N LEU A 203 5.67 18.47 -6.14
CA LEU A 203 6.75 19.22 -6.77
C LEU A 203 6.78 20.64 -6.21
N ARG A 204 7.97 21.20 -6.04
CA ARG A 204 8.10 22.62 -5.72
C ARG A 204 7.92 23.42 -7.02
N LEU A 205 6.77 24.06 -7.13
CA LEU A 205 6.40 24.87 -8.27
C LEU A 205 6.93 26.30 -8.13
N LEU A 206 7.46 26.83 -9.22
CA LEU A 206 7.81 28.23 -9.41
C LEU A 206 6.89 28.79 -10.49
N ILE A 207 5.86 29.51 -10.06
CA ILE A 207 4.90 30.16 -10.96
C ILE A 207 5.52 31.49 -11.38
N LYS A 208 5.95 31.58 -12.65
CA LYS A 208 6.36 32.84 -13.28
C LYS A 208 5.42 33.13 -14.46
N LYS A 209 5.95 33.22 -15.69
CA LYS A 209 5.13 33.20 -16.92
C LYS A 209 4.69 31.79 -17.30
N ASN A 210 5.52 30.80 -16.95
CA ASN A 210 5.31 29.38 -17.20
C ASN A 210 5.37 28.66 -15.84
N ILE A 211 4.71 27.50 -15.73
CA ILE A 211 4.75 26.68 -14.51
C ILE A 211 5.99 25.79 -14.58
N LEU A 212 6.94 26.03 -13.69
CA LEU A 212 8.20 25.30 -13.63
C LEU A 212 8.31 24.54 -12.30
N ALA A 213 8.95 23.37 -12.30
CA ALA A 213 9.31 22.64 -11.08
C ALA A 213 10.82 22.66 -10.85
N ASN A 214 11.24 23.06 -9.64
CA ASN A 214 12.66 23.14 -9.27
C ASN A 214 13.07 22.17 -8.15
N GLY A 215 12.13 21.38 -7.62
CA GLY A 215 12.42 20.43 -6.55
C GLY A 215 11.30 19.41 -6.36
N ILE A 216 11.64 18.36 -5.63
CA ILE A 216 10.77 17.23 -5.30
C ILE A 216 10.61 17.17 -3.77
N LEU A 217 9.38 16.97 -3.31
CA LEU A 217 9.02 16.73 -1.91
C LEU A 217 8.60 15.27 -1.73
N SER A 218 9.10 14.62 -0.68
CA SER A 218 8.71 13.25 -0.28
C SER A 218 7.52 13.24 0.69
N ASN A 219 6.98 12.05 0.98
CA ASN A 219 5.91 11.90 1.98
C ASN A 219 6.36 12.26 3.40
N GLU A 220 7.64 12.08 3.72
CA GLU A 220 8.24 12.49 4.99
C GLU A 220 8.70 13.96 5.00
N ASP A 221 8.31 14.73 3.98
CA ASP A 221 8.65 16.15 3.78
C ASP A 221 10.16 16.42 3.55
N GLU A 222 10.96 15.39 3.22
CA GLU A 222 12.31 15.58 2.69
C GLU A 222 12.27 16.23 1.30
N GLN A 223 13.11 17.25 1.11
CA GLN A 223 13.16 18.08 -0.09
C GLN A 223 14.50 17.93 -0.81
N ILE A 224 14.45 17.75 -2.13
CA ILE A 224 15.62 17.77 -3.02
C ILE A 224 15.39 18.77 -4.14
N ASN A 225 16.37 19.63 -4.41
CA ASN A 225 16.33 20.53 -5.56
C ASN A 225 16.78 19.79 -6.82
N LEU A 226 16.00 19.90 -7.89
CA LEU A 226 16.36 19.36 -9.20
C LEU A 226 17.57 20.11 -9.77
N ILE A 227 18.50 19.37 -10.39
CA ILE A 227 19.68 20.00 -11.02
C ILE A 227 19.27 20.83 -12.24
N SER A 228 18.32 20.31 -13.01
CA SER A 228 17.72 21.01 -14.14
C SER A 228 16.25 21.27 -13.84
N ILE A 229 15.82 22.51 -14.08
CA ILE A 229 14.43 22.92 -13.90
C ILE A 229 13.56 22.14 -14.92
N LEU A 230 12.41 21.65 -14.46
CA LEU A 230 11.43 20.98 -15.29
C LEU A 230 10.34 21.97 -15.73
N SER A 231 10.00 21.97 -17.02
CA SER A 231 8.83 22.69 -17.52
C SER A 231 7.61 21.78 -17.41
N LEU A 232 6.52 22.27 -16.84
CA LEU A 232 5.25 21.53 -16.73
C LEU A 232 4.26 21.95 -17.83
N GLU A 233 4.77 22.34 -18.99
CA GLU A 233 3.96 22.77 -20.13
C GLU A 233 3.77 21.63 -21.15
N GLY A 234 2.60 21.62 -21.79
CA GLY A 234 2.25 20.62 -22.80
C GLY A 234 1.59 19.38 -22.20
N ASN A 235 1.71 18.26 -22.90
CA ASN A 235 1.03 17.03 -22.51
C ASN A 235 1.62 16.41 -21.24
N VAL A 236 0.75 15.88 -20.38
CA VAL A 236 1.11 15.39 -19.04
C VAL A 236 2.08 14.22 -19.08
N GLU A 237 1.86 13.28 -20.00
CA GLU A 237 2.72 12.12 -20.19
C GLU A 237 4.18 12.50 -20.48
N ASN A 238 4.41 13.59 -21.22
CA ASN A 238 5.76 13.98 -21.66
C ASN A 238 6.55 14.60 -20.51
N TRP A 239 5.96 15.54 -19.77
CA TRP A 239 6.68 16.15 -18.65
C TRP A 239 6.81 15.19 -17.47
N LEU A 240 5.89 14.22 -17.29
CA LEU A 240 6.06 13.13 -16.31
C LEU A 240 7.23 12.20 -16.69
N GLN A 241 7.39 11.88 -17.97
CA GLN A 241 8.55 11.14 -18.46
C GLN A 241 9.85 11.92 -18.26
N GLU A 242 9.85 13.23 -18.53
CA GLU A 242 11.01 14.08 -18.23
C GLU A 242 11.29 14.17 -16.73
N LEU A 243 10.26 14.22 -15.88
CA LEU A 243 10.38 14.22 -14.42
C LEU A 243 11.12 12.96 -13.96
N GLU A 244 10.75 11.79 -14.47
CA GLU A 244 11.41 10.52 -14.16
C GLU A 244 12.91 10.56 -14.48
N ILE A 245 13.28 11.03 -15.68
CA ILE A 245 14.67 11.13 -16.11
C ILE A 245 15.44 12.15 -15.25
N LYS A 246 14.88 13.35 -15.05
CA LYS A 246 15.51 14.41 -14.26
C LYS A 246 15.66 14.03 -12.79
N MET A 247 14.70 13.29 -12.24
CA MET A 247 14.77 12.74 -10.89
C MET A 247 15.97 11.79 -10.76
N GLN A 248 16.12 10.81 -11.67
CA GLN A 248 17.21 9.83 -11.63
C GLN A 248 18.59 10.51 -11.75
N ILE A 249 18.74 11.47 -12.67
CA ILE A 249 19.96 12.27 -12.81
C ILE A 249 20.25 13.06 -11.54
N THR A 250 19.22 13.65 -10.94
CA THR A 250 19.33 14.42 -9.69
C THR A 250 19.84 13.52 -8.56
N VAL A 251 19.18 12.39 -8.30
CA VAL A 251 19.59 11.45 -7.23
C VAL A 251 21.01 10.94 -7.46
N LYS A 252 21.41 10.63 -8.71
CA LYS A 252 22.76 10.19 -9.06
C LYS A 252 23.83 11.21 -8.68
N GLU A 253 23.63 12.48 -8.99
CA GLU A 253 24.58 13.54 -8.67
C GLU A 253 24.62 13.87 -7.16
N TYR A 254 23.46 13.87 -6.48
CA TYR A 254 23.44 14.03 -5.02
C TYR A 254 24.16 12.88 -4.32
N LEU A 255 24.02 11.64 -4.81
CA LEU A 255 24.77 10.49 -4.30
C LEU A 255 26.27 10.66 -4.50
N LYS A 256 26.69 11.07 -5.70
CA LYS A 256 28.11 11.36 -6.02
C LYS A 256 28.69 12.42 -5.09
N ASN A 257 28.00 13.55 -4.94
CA ASN A 257 28.46 14.65 -4.10
C ASN A 257 28.45 14.30 -2.61
N SER A 258 27.45 13.55 -2.16
CA SER A 258 27.39 13.01 -0.79
C SER A 258 28.56 12.06 -0.52
N LEU A 259 28.94 11.20 -1.48
CA LEU A 259 30.08 10.30 -1.36
C LEU A 259 31.42 11.06 -1.27
N ILE A 260 31.58 12.12 -2.04
CA ILE A 260 32.77 12.99 -1.97
C ILE A 260 32.84 13.69 -0.60
N ALA A 261 31.71 14.25 -0.14
CA ALA A 261 31.63 14.90 1.16
C ALA A 261 31.91 13.93 2.33
N LEU A 262 31.41 12.69 2.25
CA LEU A 262 31.65 11.65 3.25
C LEU A 262 33.14 11.35 3.40
N LYS A 263 33.88 11.24 2.29
CA LYS A 263 35.34 10.99 2.30
C LYS A 263 36.12 12.13 2.98
N VAL A 264 35.68 13.38 2.83
CA VAL A 264 36.28 14.54 3.50
C VAL A 264 35.91 14.58 4.99
N GLN A 265 34.67 14.19 5.32
CA GLN A 265 34.10 14.31 6.67
C GLN A 265 34.02 12.98 7.44
N LEU A 266 34.92 12.02 7.19
CA LEU A 266 34.91 10.71 7.85
C LEU A 266 34.87 10.80 9.39
N LYS A 267 35.50 11.83 9.97
CA LYS A 267 35.51 12.06 11.43
C LYS A 267 34.30 12.83 11.97
N LYS A 268 33.43 13.38 11.10
CA LYS A 268 32.26 14.22 11.45
C LYS A 268 30.98 13.76 10.73
N ARG A 269 30.72 12.45 10.74
CA ARG A 269 29.55 11.83 10.07
C ARG A 269 28.20 12.35 10.60
N ASP A 270 28.16 12.77 11.85
CA ASP A 270 27.02 13.40 12.53
C ASP A 270 26.61 14.75 11.94
N LYS A 271 27.55 15.49 11.32
CA LYS A 271 27.23 16.69 10.54
C LYS A 271 26.79 16.32 9.14
N TRP A 272 27.54 15.45 8.48
CA TRP A 272 27.26 14.99 7.11
C TRP A 272 25.84 14.45 6.94
N ILE A 273 25.33 13.65 7.87
CA ILE A 273 23.96 13.10 7.81
C ILE A 273 22.86 14.17 7.80
N LYS A 274 23.12 15.35 8.37
CA LYS A 274 22.17 16.47 8.39
C LYS A 274 22.14 17.21 7.05
N ASP A 275 23.31 17.31 6.41
CA ASP A 275 23.51 18.13 5.21
C ASP A 275 23.05 17.44 3.91
N TRP A 276 22.89 16.11 3.90
CA TRP A 276 22.58 15.33 2.70
C TRP A 276 21.26 14.53 2.79
N PRO A 277 20.60 14.22 1.66
CA PRO A 277 19.36 13.46 1.64
C PRO A 277 19.51 12.03 2.16
N SER A 278 18.46 11.50 2.79
CA SER A 278 18.44 10.21 3.49
C SER A 278 18.95 9.05 2.62
N GLN A 279 18.35 8.88 1.44
CA GLN A 279 18.69 7.83 0.48
C GLN A 279 20.18 7.89 0.10
N CYS A 280 20.68 9.09 -0.21
CA CYS A 280 22.07 9.29 -0.61
C CYS A 280 23.03 8.95 0.53
N CYS A 281 22.70 9.33 1.77
CA CYS A 281 23.52 9.01 2.92
C CYS A 281 23.60 7.49 3.19
N VAL A 282 22.47 6.78 3.09
CA VAL A 282 22.45 5.32 3.27
C VAL A 282 23.33 4.64 2.22
N THR A 283 23.10 4.92 0.94
CA THR A 283 23.85 4.29 -0.16
C THR A 283 25.34 4.69 -0.14
N ALA A 284 25.67 5.95 0.15
CA ALA A 284 27.06 6.39 0.27
C ALA A 284 27.78 5.69 1.42
N SER A 285 27.10 5.47 2.55
CA SER A 285 27.70 4.71 3.66
C SER A 285 27.88 3.23 3.31
N GLU A 286 26.94 2.61 2.57
CA GLU A 286 27.08 1.23 2.07
C GLU A 286 28.27 1.08 1.10
N ILE A 287 28.52 2.08 0.23
CA ILE A 287 29.70 2.13 -0.66
C ILE A 287 30.99 2.23 0.16
N GLU A 288 31.04 3.15 1.14
CA GLU A 288 32.23 3.35 1.98
C GLU A 288 32.51 2.14 2.86
N TRP A 289 31.48 1.54 3.44
CA TRP A 289 31.57 0.29 4.21
C TRP A 289 32.09 -0.86 3.35
N THR A 290 31.59 -1.00 2.12
CA THR A 290 32.06 -2.02 1.16
C THR A 290 33.55 -1.81 0.84
N SER A 291 33.95 -0.57 0.56
CA SER A 291 35.34 -0.23 0.22
C SER A 291 36.30 -0.48 1.38
N THR A 292 35.94 -0.02 2.59
CA THR A 292 36.78 -0.16 3.79
C THR A 292 36.89 -1.60 4.25
N THR A 293 35.81 -2.37 4.19
CA THR A 293 35.82 -3.81 4.53
C THR A 293 36.63 -4.62 3.53
N ALA A 294 36.47 -4.35 2.22
CA ALA A 294 37.28 -5.00 1.19
C ALA A 294 38.78 -4.70 1.35
N LYS A 295 39.14 -3.44 1.63
CA LYS A 295 40.54 -3.07 1.94
C LYS A 295 41.06 -3.80 3.18
N ALA A 296 40.27 -3.86 4.25
CA ALA A 296 40.65 -4.57 5.46
C ALA A 296 40.87 -6.07 5.21
N LEU A 297 40.04 -6.72 4.37
CA LEU A 297 40.23 -8.12 3.98
C LEU A 297 41.52 -8.32 3.17
N LEU A 298 41.83 -7.44 2.20
CA LEU A 298 43.10 -7.51 1.46
C LEU A 298 44.31 -7.37 2.37
N THR A 299 44.25 -6.46 3.34
CA THR A 299 45.33 -6.31 4.35
C THR A 299 45.40 -7.52 5.27
N CYS A 300 44.27 -8.12 5.65
CA CYS A 300 44.26 -9.36 6.43
C CYS A 300 44.94 -10.49 5.65
N GLN A 301 44.67 -10.62 4.35
CA GLN A 301 45.32 -11.60 3.48
C GLN A 301 46.82 -11.38 3.38
N ALA A 302 47.26 -10.13 3.24
CA ALA A 302 48.68 -9.78 3.12
C ALA A 302 49.46 -9.95 4.43
N ASP A 303 48.88 -9.55 5.56
CA ASP A 303 49.51 -9.58 6.89
C ASP A 303 49.28 -10.91 7.63
N GLU A 304 48.51 -11.83 7.06
CA GLU A 304 48.01 -13.07 7.69
C GLU A 304 47.42 -12.83 9.10
N SER A 305 46.81 -11.66 9.32
CA SER A 305 46.31 -11.25 10.62
C SER A 305 44.90 -10.67 10.57
N LEU A 306 44.03 -11.06 11.51
CA LEU A 306 42.68 -10.48 11.69
C LEU A 306 42.70 -9.09 12.36
N LYS A 307 43.88 -8.53 12.66
CA LYS A 307 44.02 -7.22 13.31
C LYS A 307 43.30 -6.09 12.54
N PRO A 308 43.40 -5.97 11.19
CA PRO A 308 42.70 -4.94 10.43
C PRO A 308 41.18 -5.00 10.60
N LEU A 309 40.56 -6.19 10.53
CA LEU A 309 39.12 -6.36 10.76
C LEU A 309 38.71 -5.99 12.20
N LYS A 310 39.52 -6.34 13.22
CA LYS A 310 39.25 -5.95 14.61
C LYS A 310 39.34 -4.43 14.82
N ILE A 311 40.24 -3.74 14.12
CA ILE A 311 40.34 -2.27 14.15
C ILE A 311 39.12 -1.64 13.45
N LEU A 312 38.71 -2.19 12.30
CA LEU A 312 37.52 -1.74 11.58
C LEU A 312 36.26 -1.90 12.45
N PHE A 313 36.09 -3.05 13.11
CA PHE A 313 34.99 -3.31 14.03
C PHE A 313 34.92 -2.25 15.15
N ARG A 314 36.05 -1.94 15.80
CA ARG A 314 36.11 -0.89 16.85
C ARG A 314 35.75 0.48 16.30
N THR A 315 36.13 0.78 15.06
CA THR A 315 35.81 2.05 14.40
C THR A 315 34.30 2.13 14.11
N GLN A 316 33.71 1.04 13.62
CA GLN A 316 32.29 0.92 13.36
C GLN A 316 31.45 1.12 14.63
N VAL A 317 31.86 0.50 15.75
CA VAL A 317 31.21 0.69 17.05
C VAL A 317 31.24 2.16 17.48
N LYS A 318 32.38 2.84 17.36
CA LYS A 318 32.49 4.28 17.67
C LYS A 318 31.57 5.15 16.81
N ILE A 319 31.35 4.79 15.54
CA ILE A 319 30.42 5.50 14.65
C ILE A 319 28.98 5.30 15.13
N LEU A 320 28.61 4.06 15.46
CA LEU A 320 27.29 3.72 15.99
C LEU A 320 27.01 4.41 17.34
N ASP A 321 27.99 4.48 18.23
CA ASP A 321 27.85 5.19 19.51
C ASP A 321 27.56 6.69 19.30
N ARG A 322 28.15 7.31 18.28
CA ARG A 322 27.86 8.71 17.93
C ARG A 322 26.43 8.88 17.42
N TYR A 323 25.96 7.99 16.55
CA TYR A 323 24.56 8.03 16.10
C TYR A 323 23.58 7.76 17.25
N SER A 324 23.91 6.84 18.16
CA SER A 324 23.13 6.57 19.38
C SER A 324 23.11 7.75 20.35
N ASN A 325 24.20 8.52 20.44
CA ASN A 325 24.21 9.78 21.20
C ASN A 325 23.33 10.84 20.50
N MET A 326 23.41 10.93 19.18
CA MET A 326 22.64 11.89 18.39
C MET A 326 21.14 11.64 18.49
N ILE A 327 20.68 10.39 18.44
CA ILE A 327 19.24 10.07 18.48
C ILE A 327 18.58 10.34 19.84
N ARG A 328 19.38 10.35 20.92
CA ARG A 328 18.93 10.69 22.28
C ARG A 328 18.72 12.19 22.49
N LEU A 329 19.25 13.02 21.60
CA LEU A 329 18.99 14.45 21.62
C LEU A 329 17.61 14.75 21.00
N PRO A 330 16.97 15.87 21.37
CA PRO A 330 15.79 16.33 20.66
C PRO A 330 16.16 16.65 19.21
N LEU A 331 15.64 15.86 18.28
CA LEU A 331 15.85 16.00 16.84
C LEU A 331 14.51 16.25 16.14
N ASP A 332 14.58 17.00 15.03
CA ASP A 332 13.48 17.11 14.07
C ASP A 332 13.10 15.73 13.53
N LYS A 333 11.81 15.56 13.19
CA LYS A 333 11.24 14.30 12.73
C LYS A 333 12.04 13.72 11.54
N ILE A 334 12.34 14.54 10.53
CA ILE A 334 13.08 14.14 9.33
C ILE A 334 14.50 13.69 9.67
N ILE A 335 15.23 14.48 10.47
CA ILE A 335 16.61 14.16 10.84
C ILE A 335 16.64 12.85 11.65
N ARG A 336 15.67 12.63 12.54
CA ARG A 336 15.54 11.37 13.27
C ARG A 336 15.35 10.19 12.32
N LEU A 337 14.44 10.31 11.34
CA LEU A 337 14.21 9.26 10.35
C LEU A 337 15.49 8.95 9.54
N ARG A 338 16.26 9.97 9.14
CA ARG A 338 17.57 9.79 8.49
C ARG A 338 18.54 8.99 9.35
N VAL A 339 18.65 9.35 10.63
CA VAL A 339 19.53 8.67 11.59
C VAL A 339 19.09 7.21 11.78
N VAL A 340 17.79 6.95 11.97
CA VAL A 340 17.24 5.59 12.10
C VAL A 340 17.57 4.74 10.86
N GLY A 341 17.38 5.29 9.66
CA GLY A 341 17.68 4.61 8.41
C GLY A 341 19.14 4.20 8.29
N ILE A 342 20.06 5.11 8.62
CA ILE A 342 21.51 4.84 8.58
C ILE A 342 21.92 3.84 9.68
N ILE A 343 21.45 4.04 10.92
CA ILE A 343 21.72 3.11 12.02
C ILE A 343 21.37 1.68 11.63
N THR A 344 20.21 1.48 11.01
CA THR A 344 19.72 0.16 10.62
C THR A 344 20.73 -0.57 9.72
N LYS A 345 21.34 0.12 8.75
CA LYS A 345 22.35 -0.45 7.84
C LYS A 345 23.74 -0.55 8.47
N GLU A 346 24.15 0.43 9.27
CA GLU A 346 25.45 0.43 9.94
C GLU A 346 25.56 -0.67 11.02
N VAL A 347 24.44 -1.00 11.69
CA VAL A 347 24.34 -2.14 12.62
C VAL A 347 24.53 -3.45 11.87
N HIS A 348 23.86 -3.63 10.72
CA HIS A 348 24.08 -4.80 9.87
C HIS A 348 25.54 -4.89 9.43
N GLY A 349 26.15 -3.79 8.97
CA GLY A 349 27.56 -3.75 8.58
C GLY A 349 28.52 -4.13 9.72
N ARG A 350 28.25 -3.68 10.96
CA ARG A 350 28.98 -4.11 12.16
C ARG A 350 28.88 -5.61 12.39
N ASP A 351 27.67 -6.16 12.31
CA ASP A 351 27.40 -7.58 12.58
C ASP A 351 28.04 -8.49 11.53
N VAL A 352 28.08 -8.05 10.27
CA VAL A 352 28.82 -8.73 9.20
C VAL A 352 30.32 -8.74 9.49
N ILE A 353 30.91 -7.61 9.91
CA ILE A 353 32.33 -7.57 10.30
C ILE A 353 32.60 -8.51 11.47
N GLU A 354 31.71 -8.53 12.48
CA GLU A 354 31.82 -9.45 13.61
C GLU A 354 31.79 -10.91 13.15
N ARG A 355 30.89 -11.24 12.21
CA ARG A 355 30.81 -12.58 11.62
C ARG A 355 32.10 -12.94 10.89
N LEU A 356 32.63 -12.06 10.03
CA LEU A 356 33.89 -12.27 9.31
C LEU A 356 35.07 -12.54 10.27
N ILE A 357 35.12 -11.86 11.42
CA ILE A 357 36.13 -12.11 12.46
C ILE A 357 35.93 -13.50 13.10
N LYS A 358 34.68 -13.87 13.42
CA LYS A 358 34.36 -15.17 14.02
C LYS A 358 34.65 -16.34 13.08
N THR A 359 34.38 -16.18 11.79
CA THR A 359 34.67 -17.17 10.75
C THR A 359 36.12 -17.15 10.26
N GLN A 360 36.94 -16.25 10.79
CA GLN A 360 38.35 -16.07 10.39
C GLN A 360 38.51 -15.85 8.89
N THR A 361 37.60 -15.08 8.28
CA THR A 361 37.60 -14.81 6.85
C THR A 361 38.69 -13.80 6.49
N MET A 362 39.63 -14.22 5.64
CA MET A 362 40.79 -13.43 5.23
C MET A 362 40.77 -13.05 3.74
N ASP A 363 39.89 -13.65 2.94
CA ASP A 363 39.87 -13.50 1.48
C ASP A 363 38.57 -12.82 1.01
N ILE A 364 38.70 -11.91 0.03
CA ILE A 364 37.58 -11.28 -0.68
C ILE A 364 36.77 -12.32 -1.49
N GLN A 365 37.38 -13.41 -1.95
CA GLN A 365 36.63 -14.45 -2.66
C GLN A 365 35.87 -15.39 -1.74
N SER A 366 36.01 -15.23 -0.42
CA SER A 366 35.24 -16.03 0.54
C SER A 366 33.74 -15.77 0.40
N PHE A 367 32.97 -16.87 0.45
CA PHE A 367 31.51 -16.82 0.38
C PHE A 367 30.89 -15.92 1.44
N GLU A 368 31.43 -15.90 2.66
CA GLU A 368 30.94 -15.05 3.77
C GLU A 368 30.91 -13.56 3.41
N TRP A 369 31.88 -13.11 2.61
CA TRP A 369 31.90 -11.75 2.07
C TRP A 369 31.07 -11.62 0.79
N GLN A 370 31.23 -12.57 -0.14
CA GLN A 370 30.55 -12.51 -1.43
C GLN A 370 29.02 -12.58 -1.32
N MET A 371 28.48 -13.26 -0.32
CA MET A 371 27.04 -13.40 -0.12
C MET A 371 26.36 -12.08 0.30
N GLN A 372 27.13 -11.09 0.75
CA GLN A 372 26.63 -9.77 1.13
C GLN A 372 26.30 -8.92 -0.11
N LEU A 373 25.35 -8.00 0.03
CA LEU A 373 25.13 -6.95 -0.97
C LEU A 373 26.25 -5.90 -0.85
N ARG A 374 27.04 -5.79 -1.91
CA ARG A 374 28.24 -4.95 -1.95
C ARG A 374 28.05 -3.84 -2.97
N PHE A 375 28.33 -2.61 -2.57
CA PHE A 375 28.14 -1.42 -3.39
C PHE A 375 29.48 -0.85 -3.84
N TYR A 376 29.57 -0.57 -5.14
CA TYR A 376 30.78 -0.03 -5.77
C TYR A 376 30.43 1.20 -6.58
N TRP A 377 31.20 2.27 -6.39
CA TRP A 377 31.19 3.41 -7.32
C TRP A 377 32.22 3.14 -8.41
N GLU A 378 31.78 2.64 -9.57
CA GLU A 378 32.66 2.34 -10.70
C GLU A 378 32.79 3.56 -11.61
N ARG A 379 34.03 3.91 -11.97
CA ARG A 379 34.34 4.94 -12.96
C ARG A 379 34.76 4.25 -14.25
N HIS A 380 33.89 4.27 -15.26
CA HIS A 380 34.26 3.90 -16.63
C HIS A 380 34.53 5.18 -17.42
N GLU A 381 35.35 5.11 -18.48
CA GLU A 381 35.95 6.26 -19.18
C GLU A 381 34.96 7.38 -19.60
N GLN A 382 33.66 7.09 -19.71
CA GLN A 382 32.62 8.05 -20.04
C GLN A 382 31.41 8.09 -19.07
N ASN A 383 31.35 7.21 -18.05
CA ASN A 383 30.24 7.18 -17.11
C ASN A 383 30.67 6.64 -15.73
N GLU A 384 30.31 7.37 -14.67
CA GLU A 384 30.38 6.87 -13.30
C GLU A 384 29.02 6.30 -12.90
N ASP A 385 28.99 5.11 -12.29
CA ASP A 385 27.74 4.52 -11.81
C ASP A 385 27.92 3.71 -10.52
N CYS A 386 26.83 3.63 -9.75
CA CYS A 386 26.73 2.75 -8.61
C CYS A 386 26.34 1.34 -9.07
N ILE A 387 27.23 0.38 -8.79
CA ILE A 387 27.06 -1.03 -9.12
C ILE A 387 26.88 -1.84 -7.83
N ILE A 388 25.81 -2.63 -7.80
CA ILE A 388 25.51 -3.58 -6.73
C ILE A 388 26.00 -4.96 -7.17
N ARG A 389 26.74 -5.64 -6.30
CA ARG A 389 27.20 -7.02 -6.52
C ARG A 389 26.81 -7.90 -5.34
N GLN A 390 26.32 -9.10 -5.64
CA GLN A 390 26.06 -10.14 -4.66
C GLN A 390 26.33 -11.51 -5.27
N THR A 391 27.19 -12.30 -4.64
CA THR A 391 27.72 -13.56 -5.19
C THR A 391 28.29 -13.34 -6.60
N ILE A 392 27.69 -13.95 -7.62
CA ILE A 392 28.05 -13.80 -9.04
C ILE A 392 27.28 -12.68 -9.76
N THR A 393 26.29 -12.07 -9.10
CA THR A 393 25.37 -11.12 -9.72
C THR A 393 25.95 -9.71 -9.77
N LYS A 394 25.58 -8.97 -10.82
CA LYS A 394 25.93 -7.56 -11.03
C LYS A 394 24.69 -6.79 -11.50
N PHE A 395 24.34 -5.73 -10.79
CA PHE A 395 23.20 -4.87 -11.09
C PHE A 395 23.60 -3.39 -11.02
N THR A 396 22.93 -2.56 -11.81
CA THR A 396 23.03 -1.11 -11.76
C THR A 396 22.03 -0.55 -10.76
N TYR A 397 22.42 0.45 -9.98
CA TYR A 397 21.50 1.23 -9.17
C TYR A 397 20.60 2.08 -10.09
N ASN A 398 19.29 2.10 -9.88
CA ASN A 398 18.33 2.73 -10.79
C ASN A 398 17.96 4.18 -10.44
N TYR A 399 18.37 4.66 -9.26
CA TYR A 399 18.19 6.05 -8.82
C TYR A 399 16.72 6.55 -8.75
N GLU A 400 15.74 5.66 -8.57
CA GLU A 400 14.39 6.07 -8.14
C GLU A 400 14.49 6.86 -6.83
N TYR A 401 13.75 7.97 -6.71
CA TYR A 401 13.74 8.76 -5.48
C TYR A 401 12.87 8.09 -4.41
N LEU A 402 13.53 7.70 -3.30
CA LEU A 402 12.90 6.96 -2.21
C LEU A 402 12.59 7.83 -0.99
N GLY A 403 13.02 9.09 -0.96
CA GLY A 403 12.91 9.99 0.20
C GLY A 403 13.48 9.41 1.50
N CYS A 404 12.89 9.79 2.64
CA CYS A 404 13.32 9.37 3.97
C CYS A 404 12.56 8.12 4.46
N THR A 405 12.50 7.09 3.61
CA THR A 405 11.77 5.86 3.93
C THR A 405 12.48 5.00 4.98
N SER A 406 11.68 4.32 5.81
CA SER A 406 12.18 3.32 6.75
C SER A 406 12.84 2.15 6.01
N ARG A 407 13.97 1.68 6.53
CA ARG A 407 14.70 0.50 6.04
C ARG A 407 14.36 -0.73 6.87
N LEU A 408 14.26 -1.89 6.22
CA LEU A 408 14.05 -3.16 6.91
C LEU A 408 15.34 -3.59 7.62
N VAL A 409 15.19 -4.16 8.82
CA VAL A 409 16.31 -4.79 9.52
C VAL A 409 16.74 -6.04 8.75
N ILE A 410 18.01 -6.08 8.33
CA ILE A 410 18.55 -7.21 7.59
C ILE A 410 18.95 -8.30 8.59
N SER A 411 18.19 -9.40 8.59
CA SER A 411 18.45 -10.62 9.35
C SER A 411 19.12 -11.69 8.49
N PRO A 412 19.69 -12.76 9.09
CA PRO A 412 20.17 -13.92 8.33
C PRO A 412 19.11 -14.55 7.43
N LEU A 413 17.83 -14.55 7.81
CA LEU A 413 16.74 -14.95 6.93
C LEU A 413 16.57 -13.99 5.75
N THR A 414 16.62 -12.68 6.00
CA THR A 414 16.53 -11.63 4.97
C THR A 414 17.69 -11.74 3.98
N ASP A 415 18.93 -11.96 4.44
CA ASP A 415 20.11 -12.16 3.58
C ASP A 415 19.91 -13.34 2.62
N ARG A 416 19.44 -14.48 3.14
CA ARG A 416 19.13 -15.66 2.31
C ARG A 416 18.05 -15.37 1.28
N CYS A 417 17.05 -14.57 1.65
CA CYS A 417 16.03 -14.09 0.72
C CYS A 417 16.66 -13.24 -0.38
N TYR A 418 17.44 -12.23 -0.03
CA TYR A 418 18.13 -11.37 -1.00
C TYR A 418 18.98 -12.17 -1.97
N ILE A 419 19.83 -13.10 -1.49
CA ILE A 419 20.66 -13.96 -2.36
C ILE A 419 19.78 -14.75 -3.35
N THR A 420 18.67 -15.30 -2.88
CA THR A 420 17.79 -16.10 -3.73
C THR A 420 17.11 -15.26 -4.79
N LEU A 421 16.62 -14.07 -4.41
CA LEU A 421 15.91 -13.15 -5.30
C LEU A 421 16.85 -12.50 -6.33
N THR A 422 18.02 -12.01 -5.91
CA THR A 422 19.01 -11.43 -6.83
C THR A 422 19.54 -12.46 -7.82
N THR A 423 19.76 -13.69 -7.36
CA THR A 423 20.16 -14.77 -8.27
C THR A 423 19.01 -15.17 -9.21
N ALA A 424 17.74 -15.10 -8.76
CA ALA A 424 16.59 -15.36 -9.64
C ALA A 424 16.54 -14.34 -10.79
N LEU A 425 16.71 -13.05 -10.49
CA LEU A 425 16.81 -11.99 -11.49
C LEU A 425 17.98 -12.21 -12.45
N HIS A 426 19.15 -12.59 -11.93
CA HIS A 426 20.32 -12.91 -12.75
C HIS A 426 20.09 -14.08 -13.72
N LEU A 427 19.24 -15.04 -13.33
CA LEU A 427 18.84 -16.18 -14.15
C LEU A 427 17.59 -15.90 -15.01
N PHE A 428 17.14 -14.65 -15.11
CA PHE A 428 15.94 -14.25 -15.84
C PHE A 428 14.68 -15.01 -15.40
N ARG A 429 14.54 -15.21 -14.09
CA ARG A 429 13.39 -15.86 -13.44
C ARG A 429 12.72 -14.93 -12.44
N GLY A 430 11.46 -15.23 -12.11
CA GLY A 430 10.78 -14.55 -11.01
C GLY A 430 11.23 -15.05 -9.63
N GLY A 431 10.95 -14.30 -8.58
CA GLY A 431 11.18 -14.71 -7.19
C GLY A 431 9.88 -15.10 -6.47
N SER A 432 9.86 -16.23 -5.77
CA SER A 432 8.68 -16.69 -5.01
C SER A 432 8.99 -16.82 -3.53
N SER A 433 8.48 -15.89 -2.72
CA SER A 433 8.64 -15.95 -1.26
C SER A 433 7.45 -16.65 -0.64
N LYS A 434 7.69 -17.76 0.08
CA LYS A 434 6.64 -18.57 0.73
C LYS A 434 6.83 -18.67 2.24
N GLY A 435 5.76 -18.58 3.00
CA GLY A 435 5.78 -18.75 4.45
C GLY A 435 4.56 -18.16 5.13
N PRO A 436 4.39 -18.34 6.45
CA PRO A 436 3.23 -17.85 7.20
C PRO A 436 3.01 -16.34 7.07
N ALA A 437 1.78 -15.87 7.31
CA ALA A 437 1.48 -14.44 7.34
C ALA A 437 2.33 -13.73 8.42
N GLY A 438 2.73 -12.48 8.15
CA GLY A 438 3.49 -11.68 9.12
C GLY A 438 4.99 -11.99 9.23
N THR A 439 5.55 -12.86 8.37
CA THR A 439 7.00 -13.16 8.35
C THR A 439 7.85 -12.18 7.53
N GLY A 440 7.26 -11.09 7.01
CA GLY A 440 7.99 -10.02 6.32
C GLY A 440 8.29 -10.27 4.83
N LYS A 441 7.57 -11.18 4.16
CA LYS A 441 7.79 -11.51 2.73
C LYS A 441 7.72 -10.28 1.79
N THR A 442 6.57 -9.61 1.77
CA THR A 442 6.32 -8.43 0.92
C THR A 442 7.28 -7.30 1.27
N GLU A 443 7.49 -7.02 2.56
CA GLU A 443 8.41 -5.98 3.03
C GLU A 443 9.88 -6.28 2.69
N THR A 444 10.28 -7.56 2.61
CA THR A 444 11.63 -7.94 2.16
C THR A 444 11.82 -7.63 0.67
N ILE A 445 10.84 -7.95 -0.18
CA ILE A 445 10.91 -7.60 -1.61
C ILE A 445 10.93 -6.09 -1.82
N LYS A 446 10.09 -5.34 -1.07
CA LYS A 446 10.09 -3.87 -1.11
C LYS A 446 11.42 -3.28 -0.66
N ASP A 447 12.02 -3.75 0.44
CA ASP A 447 13.33 -3.26 0.88
C ASP A 447 14.43 -3.61 -0.11
N LEU A 448 14.37 -4.77 -0.78
CA LEU A 448 15.28 -5.10 -1.88
C LEU A 448 15.15 -4.12 -3.05
N GLY A 449 13.92 -3.75 -3.45
CA GLY A 449 13.72 -2.72 -4.47
C GLY A 449 14.29 -1.35 -4.05
N LYS A 450 14.12 -0.97 -2.78
CA LYS A 450 14.74 0.24 -2.21
C LYS A 450 16.27 0.18 -2.15
N ILE A 451 16.86 -1.00 -2.03
CA ILE A 451 18.32 -1.20 -2.10
C ILE A 451 18.81 -0.95 -3.53
N PHE A 452 18.01 -1.29 -4.54
CA PHE A 452 18.33 -1.11 -5.95
C PHE A 452 17.87 0.26 -6.49
N ALA A 453 17.12 1.02 -5.67
CA ALA A 453 16.38 2.21 -6.07
C ALA A 453 15.51 1.98 -7.32
N ILE A 454 14.70 0.93 -7.25
CA ILE A 454 13.69 0.57 -8.25
C ILE A 454 12.32 0.76 -7.62
N TYR A 455 11.39 1.34 -8.39
CA TYR A 455 9.99 1.44 -7.99
C TYR A 455 9.34 0.04 -7.94
N VAL A 456 8.82 -0.34 -6.76
CA VAL A 456 8.15 -1.63 -6.54
C VAL A 456 6.65 -1.41 -6.39
N VAL A 457 5.87 -1.90 -7.35
CA VAL A 457 4.42 -1.90 -7.28
C VAL A 457 3.96 -3.18 -6.59
N VAL A 458 3.22 -3.02 -5.49
CA VAL A 458 2.68 -4.14 -4.72
C VAL A 458 1.20 -4.29 -5.05
N GLN A 459 0.83 -5.42 -5.64
CA GLN A 459 -0.56 -5.76 -5.94
C GLN A 459 -1.04 -6.85 -4.98
N ASN A 460 -2.06 -6.56 -4.18
CA ASN A 460 -2.71 -7.60 -3.39
C ASN A 460 -3.67 -8.40 -4.29
N CYS A 461 -3.46 -9.70 -4.39
CA CYS A 461 -4.25 -10.57 -5.26
C CYS A 461 -5.54 -11.03 -4.57
N SER A 462 -6.61 -11.11 -5.35
CA SER A 462 -7.93 -11.59 -4.93
C SER A 462 -8.52 -12.50 -6.00
N GLU A 463 -9.59 -13.21 -5.67
CA GLU A 463 -10.29 -14.10 -6.59
C GLU A 463 -10.94 -13.34 -7.77
N SER A 464 -11.24 -12.04 -7.59
CA SER A 464 -11.84 -11.18 -8.61
C SER A 464 -10.84 -10.59 -9.62
N LEU A 465 -9.56 -10.96 -9.52
CA LEU A 465 -8.50 -10.43 -10.38
C LEU A 465 -8.55 -11.08 -11.77
N ASP A 466 -8.69 -10.26 -12.83
CA ASP A 466 -8.75 -10.73 -14.22
C ASP A 466 -7.37 -10.78 -14.91
N TYR A 467 -7.22 -11.69 -15.88
CA TYR A 467 -6.00 -11.85 -16.66
C TYR A 467 -5.70 -10.62 -17.55
N LYS A 468 -6.71 -9.85 -17.95
CA LYS A 468 -6.52 -8.62 -18.73
C LYS A 468 -5.88 -7.51 -17.90
N SER A 469 -6.33 -7.35 -16.65
CA SER A 469 -5.74 -6.41 -15.69
C SER A 469 -4.29 -6.80 -15.38
N MET A 470 -4.02 -8.08 -15.20
CA MET A 470 -2.66 -8.60 -15.02
C MET A 470 -1.77 -8.35 -16.24
N GLY A 471 -2.26 -8.66 -17.44
CA GLY A 471 -1.56 -8.37 -18.70
C GLY A 471 -1.21 -6.88 -18.83
N ARG A 472 -2.16 -5.99 -18.50
CA ARG A 472 -1.93 -4.54 -18.45
C ARG A 472 -0.79 -4.17 -17.49
N MET A 473 -0.80 -4.70 -16.26
CA MET A 473 0.26 -4.44 -15.29
C MET A 473 1.62 -4.98 -15.76
N PHE A 474 1.66 -6.19 -16.32
CA PHE A 474 2.87 -6.79 -16.87
C PHE A 474 3.45 -6.00 -18.04
N SER A 475 2.61 -5.45 -18.90
CA SER A 475 3.02 -4.49 -19.94
C SER A 475 3.67 -3.26 -19.31
N GLY A 476 3.06 -2.70 -18.27
CA GLY A 476 3.63 -1.61 -17.48
C GLY A 476 5.00 -1.95 -16.90
N PHE A 477 5.15 -3.10 -16.26
CA PHE A 477 6.42 -3.55 -15.67
C PHE A 477 7.52 -3.73 -16.73
N ALA A 478 7.20 -4.36 -17.85
CA ALA A 478 8.16 -4.59 -18.94
C ALA A 478 8.66 -3.27 -19.55
N GLN A 479 7.77 -2.30 -19.76
CA GLN A 479 8.09 -1.03 -20.40
C GLN A 479 8.75 -0.01 -19.44
N SER A 480 8.43 -0.04 -18.15
CA SER A 480 9.00 0.86 -17.13
C SER A 480 10.22 0.28 -16.40
N GLY A 481 10.52 -1.02 -16.53
CA GLY A 481 11.64 -1.65 -15.82
C GLY A 481 11.45 -1.70 -14.30
N THR A 482 10.20 -1.60 -13.84
CA THR A 482 9.82 -1.62 -12.43
C THR A 482 9.59 -3.05 -11.94
N TRP A 483 9.47 -3.21 -10.62
CA TRP A 483 9.23 -4.52 -10.02
C TRP A 483 7.77 -4.69 -9.62
N GLY A 484 7.17 -5.79 -10.04
CA GLY A 484 5.83 -6.20 -9.61
C GLY A 484 5.93 -7.21 -8.47
N CYS A 485 5.36 -6.90 -7.31
CA CYS A 485 5.23 -7.81 -6.18
C CYS A 485 3.77 -8.18 -5.97
N PHE A 486 3.39 -9.39 -6.32
CA PHE A 486 2.03 -9.90 -6.16
C PHE A 486 1.88 -10.59 -4.81
N ASP A 487 1.18 -9.94 -3.89
CA ASP A 487 0.88 -10.46 -2.55
C ASP A 487 -0.29 -11.42 -2.60
N GLU A 488 -0.23 -12.48 -1.79
CA GLU A 488 -1.23 -13.56 -1.74
C GLU A 488 -1.59 -14.12 -3.13
N PHE A 489 -0.59 -14.28 -4.01
CA PHE A 489 -0.76 -14.67 -5.41
C PHE A 489 -1.53 -15.98 -5.60
N ASN A 490 -1.51 -16.84 -4.59
CA ASN A 490 -2.28 -18.08 -4.55
C ASN A 490 -3.77 -17.93 -4.17
N ARG A 491 -4.30 -16.70 -4.18
CA ARG A 491 -5.75 -16.41 -4.15
C ARG A 491 -6.37 -16.25 -5.54
N ILE A 492 -5.55 -16.23 -6.60
CA ILE A 492 -6.05 -16.12 -7.97
C ILE A 492 -6.63 -17.48 -8.38
N ASN A 493 -7.75 -17.42 -9.11
CA ASN A 493 -8.39 -18.60 -9.69
C ASN A 493 -7.44 -19.33 -10.65
N ILE A 494 -7.48 -20.67 -10.64
CA ILE A 494 -6.56 -21.52 -11.40
C ILE A 494 -6.66 -21.25 -12.91
N GLU A 495 -7.86 -20.99 -13.42
CA GLU A 495 -8.11 -20.66 -14.83
C GLU A 495 -7.36 -19.39 -15.26
N VAL A 496 -7.43 -18.34 -14.45
CA VAL A 496 -6.72 -17.07 -14.67
C VAL A 496 -5.21 -17.28 -14.54
N LEU A 497 -4.76 -18.06 -13.55
CA LEU A 497 -3.33 -18.36 -13.35
C LEU A 497 -2.70 -19.03 -14.59
N SER A 498 -3.44 -19.85 -15.32
CA SER A 498 -2.95 -20.49 -16.54
C SER A 498 -2.59 -19.48 -17.63
N VAL A 499 -3.45 -18.48 -17.85
CA VAL A 499 -3.19 -17.40 -18.83
C VAL A 499 -2.06 -16.49 -18.34
N VAL A 500 -2.07 -16.13 -17.06
CA VAL A 500 -1.02 -15.34 -16.41
C VAL A 500 0.35 -16.02 -16.52
N ALA A 501 0.41 -17.35 -16.45
CA ALA A 501 1.65 -18.10 -16.64
C ALA A 501 2.24 -17.89 -18.04
N GLN A 502 1.40 -17.86 -19.09
CA GLN A 502 1.84 -17.57 -20.45
C GLN A 502 2.36 -16.13 -20.59
N GLN A 503 1.69 -15.18 -19.96
CA GLN A 503 2.12 -13.76 -19.94
C GLN A 503 3.51 -13.62 -19.30
N ILE A 504 3.69 -14.17 -18.10
CA ILE A 504 4.98 -14.14 -17.40
C ILE A 504 6.06 -14.85 -18.23
N HIS A 505 5.73 -16.00 -18.81
CA HIS A 505 6.67 -16.75 -19.63
C HIS A 505 7.20 -15.96 -20.82
N SER A 506 6.32 -15.23 -21.52
CA SER A 506 6.70 -14.39 -22.66
C SER A 506 7.74 -13.33 -22.27
N ILE A 507 7.52 -12.66 -21.13
CA ILE A 507 8.45 -11.65 -20.59
C ILE A 507 9.79 -12.27 -20.21
N LEU A 508 9.78 -13.35 -19.42
CA LEU A 508 11.02 -14.00 -18.95
C LEU A 508 11.83 -14.58 -20.11
N THR A 509 11.17 -15.10 -21.14
CA THR A 509 11.83 -15.59 -22.35
C THR A 509 12.49 -14.46 -23.11
N ALA A 510 11.78 -13.35 -23.34
CA ALA A 510 12.34 -12.17 -23.99
C ALA A 510 13.55 -11.58 -23.22
N LEU A 511 13.50 -11.59 -21.88
CA LEU A 511 14.64 -11.21 -21.02
C LEU A 511 15.84 -12.14 -21.20
N SER A 512 15.62 -13.46 -21.22
CA SER A 512 16.69 -14.45 -21.40
C SER A 512 17.39 -14.30 -22.75
N LEU A 513 16.63 -13.92 -23.79
CA LEU A 513 17.12 -13.62 -25.13
C LEU A 513 17.71 -12.19 -25.24
N LYS A 514 17.66 -11.39 -24.17
CA LYS A 514 18.13 -10.00 -24.11
C LYS A 514 17.52 -9.11 -25.20
N GLN A 515 16.24 -9.34 -25.51
CA GLN A 515 15.51 -8.53 -26.48
C GLN A 515 15.22 -7.14 -25.93
N LYS A 516 15.31 -6.10 -26.77
CA LYS A 516 14.91 -4.73 -26.41
C LYS A 516 13.44 -4.45 -26.66
N ARG A 517 12.81 -5.22 -27.54
CA ARG A 517 11.40 -5.15 -27.92
C ARG A 517 10.91 -6.57 -28.17
N PHE A 518 9.67 -6.86 -27.82
CA PHE A 518 9.07 -8.18 -27.99
C PHE A 518 7.54 -8.05 -28.15
N VAL A 519 6.93 -9.11 -28.67
CA VAL A 519 5.46 -9.16 -28.83
C VAL A 519 4.84 -9.68 -27.54
N PHE A 520 4.01 -8.86 -26.91
CA PHE A 520 3.27 -9.18 -25.70
C PHE A 520 1.78 -8.93 -25.94
N GLU A 521 0.93 -9.93 -25.71
CA GLU A 521 -0.52 -9.84 -25.93
C GLU A 521 -0.88 -9.29 -27.34
N GLY A 522 -0.10 -9.69 -28.35
CA GLY A 522 -0.29 -9.28 -29.75
C GLY A 522 0.24 -7.89 -30.12
N LYS A 523 0.84 -7.15 -29.19
CA LYS A 523 1.44 -5.82 -29.42
C LYS A 523 2.96 -5.84 -29.22
N GLU A 524 3.70 -5.11 -30.04
CA GLU A 524 5.14 -4.98 -29.88
C GLU A 524 5.47 -3.87 -28.88
N ILE A 525 6.03 -4.23 -27.72
CA ILE A 525 6.35 -3.31 -26.63
C ILE A 525 7.86 -3.29 -26.32
N PRO A 526 8.41 -2.18 -25.81
CA PRO A 526 9.78 -2.15 -25.30
C PRO A 526 9.92 -3.01 -24.04
N LEU A 527 11.11 -3.57 -23.85
CA LEU A 527 11.48 -4.37 -22.69
C LEU A 527 12.73 -3.78 -22.03
N LEU A 528 12.56 -3.30 -20.79
CA LEU A 528 13.65 -2.89 -19.93
C LEU A 528 14.14 -4.08 -19.10
N SER A 529 15.45 -4.33 -19.12
CA SER A 529 16.06 -5.52 -18.50
C SER A 529 16.00 -5.53 -16.97
N GLN A 530 15.66 -4.40 -16.35
CA GLN A 530 15.53 -4.25 -14.90
C GLN A 530 14.21 -4.82 -14.35
N VAL A 531 13.25 -5.15 -15.21
CA VAL A 531 11.94 -5.67 -14.79
C VAL A 531 12.10 -6.92 -13.92
N GLY A 532 11.34 -6.96 -12.83
CA GLY A 532 11.34 -8.05 -11.87
C GLY A 532 9.92 -8.46 -11.51
N ILE A 533 9.65 -9.77 -11.54
CA ILE A 533 8.34 -10.31 -11.16
C ILE A 533 8.52 -11.15 -9.91
N PHE A 534 7.83 -10.75 -8.85
CA PHE A 534 7.87 -11.40 -7.56
C PHE A 534 6.48 -11.80 -7.11
N ILE A 535 6.37 -12.98 -6.51
CA ILE A 535 5.15 -13.46 -5.91
C ILE A 535 5.41 -13.75 -4.44
N THR A 536 4.40 -13.50 -3.61
CA THR A 536 4.39 -14.00 -2.26
C THR A 536 3.17 -14.89 -2.03
N MET A 537 3.39 -15.91 -1.23
CA MET A 537 2.39 -16.91 -0.95
C MET A 537 2.44 -17.32 0.51
N ASN A 538 1.26 -17.63 1.02
CA ASN A 538 1.07 -18.08 2.39
C ASN A 538 0.45 -19.49 2.29
N PRO A 539 1.26 -20.57 2.29
CA PRO A 539 0.74 -21.93 2.17
C PRO A 539 -0.18 -22.30 3.36
N GLY A 540 -1.21 -23.11 3.11
CA GLY A 540 -2.00 -23.75 4.17
C GLY A 540 -3.10 -22.92 4.84
N TYR A 541 -3.49 -21.76 4.30
CA TYR A 541 -4.77 -21.12 4.71
C TYR A 541 -5.90 -21.56 3.78
N ALA A 542 -7.13 -21.54 4.31
CA ALA A 542 -8.36 -21.72 3.55
C ALA A 542 -8.47 -20.72 2.39
N GLY A 543 -9.06 -21.17 1.27
CA GLY A 543 -9.27 -20.35 0.07
C GLY A 543 -8.01 -20.09 -0.75
N ARG A 544 -6.94 -20.89 -0.58
CA ARG A 544 -5.70 -20.73 -1.34
C ARG A 544 -5.42 -21.94 -2.23
N THR A 545 -5.12 -21.67 -3.49
CA THR A 545 -4.83 -22.68 -4.51
C THR A 545 -3.35 -23.05 -4.51
N GLU A 546 -3.03 -24.27 -4.93
CA GLU A 546 -1.63 -24.57 -5.28
C GLU A 546 -1.29 -23.98 -6.63
N LEU A 547 -0.07 -23.47 -6.77
CA LEU A 547 0.38 -22.98 -8.07
C LEU A 547 0.57 -24.14 -9.06
N PRO A 548 0.14 -23.97 -10.32
CA PRO A 548 0.46 -24.88 -11.41
C PRO A 548 1.98 -25.09 -11.58
N ASP A 549 2.40 -26.29 -11.99
CA ASP A 549 3.83 -26.65 -12.07
C ASP A 549 4.60 -25.87 -13.14
N ASN A 550 3.94 -25.55 -14.27
CA ASN A 550 4.49 -24.66 -15.29
C ASN A 550 4.88 -23.30 -14.69
N LEU A 551 4.02 -22.73 -13.84
CA LEU A 551 4.25 -21.48 -13.16
C LEU A 551 5.34 -21.62 -12.07
N LYS A 552 5.28 -22.67 -11.25
CA LYS A 552 6.32 -22.95 -10.23
C LYS A 552 7.72 -22.98 -10.87
N SER A 553 7.86 -23.53 -12.08
CA SER A 553 9.15 -23.60 -12.78
C SER A 553 9.73 -22.21 -13.13
N MET A 554 8.89 -21.20 -13.34
CA MET A 554 9.31 -19.84 -13.72
C MET A 554 9.84 -19.03 -12.52
N PHE A 555 9.56 -19.47 -11.30
CA PHE A 555 9.90 -18.77 -10.08
C PHE A 555 10.91 -19.54 -9.23
N ARG A 556 11.90 -18.84 -8.67
CA ARG A 556 12.78 -19.42 -7.68
C ARG A 556 12.17 -19.30 -6.28
N PRO A 557 11.89 -20.40 -5.57
CA PRO A 557 11.27 -20.34 -4.26
C PRO A 557 12.26 -20.01 -3.15
N VAL A 558 11.81 -19.22 -2.17
CA VAL A 558 12.48 -18.99 -0.88
C VAL A 558 11.50 -19.14 0.27
N SER A 559 11.90 -19.86 1.32
CA SER A 559 11.07 -20.11 2.49
C SER A 559 11.35 -19.11 3.60
N MET A 560 10.34 -18.34 4.01
CA MET A 560 10.38 -17.34 5.08
C MET A 560 9.46 -17.77 6.23
N VAL A 561 9.92 -18.76 7.02
CA VAL A 561 9.09 -19.42 8.05
C VAL A 561 9.17 -18.73 9.41
N VAL A 562 10.37 -18.56 9.97
CA VAL A 562 10.57 -18.01 11.31
C VAL A 562 11.50 -16.80 11.22
N PRO A 563 11.02 -15.58 11.52
CA PRO A 563 11.85 -14.38 11.50
C PRO A 563 12.78 -14.33 12.71
N ASP A 564 13.98 -13.77 12.53
CA ASP A 564 14.98 -13.55 13.58
C ASP A 564 14.57 -12.39 14.51
N SER A 565 13.53 -12.63 15.31
CA SER A 565 12.82 -11.59 16.08
C SER A 565 13.70 -10.88 17.12
N ILE A 566 14.67 -11.58 17.70
CA ILE A 566 15.64 -10.98 18.65
C ILE A 566 16.51 -9.94 17.94
N TYR A 567 17.03 -10.26 16.74
CA TYR A 567 17.85 -9.35 15.94
C TYR A 567 17.05 -8.11 15.52
N ILE A 568 15.81 -8.34 15.08
CA ILE A 568 14.89 -7.26 14.71
C ILE A 568 14.64 -6.35 15.92
N ALA A 569 14.35 -6.94 17.08
CA ALA A 569 14.10 -6.18 18.30
C ALA A 569 15.32 -5.39 18.78
N GLU A 570 16.51 -5.98 18.72
CA GLU A 570 17.75 -5.32 19.11
C GLU A 570 18.02 -4.07 18.27
N ASN A 571 17.88 -4.18 16.94
CA ASN A 571 18.14 -3.06 16.03
C ASN A 571 17.09 -1.95 16.19
N PHE A 572 15.81 -2.31 16.36
CA PHE A 572 14.75 -1.33 16.66
C PHE A 572 15.01 -0.59 17.98
N LEU A 573 15.32 -1.30 19.06
CA LEU A 573 15.63 -0.64 20.33
C LEU A 573 16.86 0.27 20.21
N PHE A 574 17.88 -0.16 19.47
CA PHE A 574 19.09 0.64 19.25
C PHE A 574 18.79 1.90 18.44
N SER A 575 17.95 1.81 17.40
CA SER A 575 17.56 2.97 16.59
C SER A 575 16.64 3.94 17.34
N GLU A 576 15.94 3.48 18.37
CA GLU A 576 15.16 4.33 19.28
C GLU A 576 15.99 4.88 20.47
N GLY A 577 17.30 4.59 20.50
CA GLY A 577 18.24 5.14 21.49
C GLY A 577 18.29 4.40 22.83
N PHE A 578 17.79 3.16 22.89
CA PHE A 578 17.96 2.26 24.04
C PHE A 578 19.41 1.80 24.19
N GLN A 579 19.81 1.58 25.43
CA GLN A 579 21.04 0.97 25.86
C GLN A 579 20.79 -0.49 26.22
N ASN A 580 21.85 -1.30 26.25
CA ASN A 580 21.76 -2.73 26.55
C ASN A 580 20.68 -3.48 25.74
N THR A 581 20.55 -3.09 24.46
CA THR A 581 19.46 -3.49 23.56
C THR A 581 19.37 -4.99 23.37
N ARG A 582 20.49 -5.69 23.37
CA ARG A 582 20.55 -7.15 23.22
C ARG A 582 19.84 -7.88 24.37
N ASN A 583 19.96 -7.38 25.60
CA ASN A 583 19.28 -7.98 26.75
C ASN A 583 17.78 -7.68 26.70
N LEU A 584 17.41 -6.42 26.45
CA LEU A 584 16.02 -5.98 26.31
C LEU A 584 15.29 -6.75 25.19
N ALA A 585 15.94 -6.93 24.03
CA ALA A 585 15.40 -7.70 22.91
C ALA A 585 15.11 -9.15 23.27
N ARG A 586 15.98 -9.80 24.05
CA ARG A 586 15.74 -11.16 24.56
C ARG A 586 14.52 -11.19 25.46
N LYS A 587 14.37 -10.24 26.39
CA LYS A 587 13.19 -10.16 27.26
C LYS A 587 11.90 -10.00 26.45
N VAL A 588 11.87 -9.11 25.46
CA VAL A 588 10.72 -8.92 24.56
C VAL A 588 10.34 -10.22 23.86
N TYR A 589 11.33 -10.89 23.27
CA TYR A 589 11.11 -12.14 22.56
C TYR A 589 10.60 -13.23 23.50
N THR A 590 11.23 -13.40 24.66
CA THR A 590 10.84 -14.39 25.66
C THR A 590 9.41 -14.15 26.16
N LEU A 591 9.01 -12.91 26.41
CA LEU A 591 7.63 -12.57 26.78
C LEU A 591 6.62 -13.10 25.76
N TYR A 592 6.83 -12.82 24.48
CA TYR A 592 5.92 -13.21 23.40
C TYR A 592 5.91 -14.73 23.17
N GLN A 593 7.09 -15.36 23.29
CA GLN A 593 7.22 -16.81 23.23
C GLN A 593 6.47 -17.49 24.38
N LEU A 594 6.66 -17.04 25.62
CA LEU A 594 5.95 -17.58 26.80
C LEU A 594 4.46 -17.29 26.72
N SER A 595 4.06 -16.09 26.27
CA SER A 595 2.64 -15.73 26.09
C SER A 595 1.95 -16.68 25.10
N THR A 596 2.64 -17.07 24.03
CA THR A 596 2.11 -18.03 23.05
C THR A 596 1.98 -19.46 23.61
N GLN A 597 2.87 -19.84 24.53
CA GLN A 597 2.93 -21.20 25.09
C GLN A 597 2.04 -21.39 26.32
N GLN A 598 1.89 -20.36 27.15
CA GLN A 598 1.27 -20.47 28.48
C GLN A 598 -0.14 -19.87 28.56
N LEU A 599 -0.47 -18.87 27.75
CA LEU A 599 -1.81 -18.26 27.79
C LEU A 599 -2.82 -19.12 27.05
N SER A 600 -4.11 -18.92 27.37
CA SER A 600 -5.18 -19.63 26.68
C SER A 600 -5.22 -19.31 25.18
N LYS A 601 -5.64 -20.28 24.36
CA LYS A 601 -5.78 -20.08 22.90
C LYS A 601 -7.03 -19.25 22.62
N GLN A 602 -6.85 -17.98 22.27
CA GLN A 602 -7.92 -17.06 21.86
C GLN A 602 -7.70 -16.60 20.41
N ASP A 603 -8.78 -16.43 19.64
CA ASP A 603 -8.70 -16.03 18.23
C ASP A 603 -8.10 -14.63 18.00
N HIS A 604 -8.23 -13.75 18.99
CA HIS A 604 -7.74 -12.37 18.94
C HIS A 604 -6.32 -12.20 19.50
N TYR A 605 -5.69 -13.27 19.98
CA TYR A 605 -4.29 -13.22 20.43
C TYR A 605 -3.34 -13.26 19.24
N ASP A 606 -2.52 -12.22 19.14
CA ASP A 606 -1.43 -12.13 18.16
C ASP A 606 -0.14 -11.75 18.87
N PHE A 607 0.76 -12.73 18.98
CA PHE A 607 2.12 -12.58 19.48
C PHE A 607 3.15 -12.76 18.34
N GLY A 608 2.75 -12.50 17.10
CA GLY A 608 3.65 -12.53 15.95
C GLY A 608 4.56 -11.30 15.83
N LEU A 609 5.39 -11.28 14.78
CA LEU A 609 6.36 -10.21 14.52
C LEU A 609 5.70 -8.83 14.36
N ARG A 610 4.49 -8.77 13.81
CA ARG A 610 3.73 -7.50 13.66
C ARG A 610 3.39 -6.90 15.01
N SER A 611 2.95 -7.70 15.97
CA SER A 611 2.64 -7.23 17.31
C SER A 611 3.90 -6.89 18.10
N LEU A 612 5.00 -7.62 17.91
CA LEU A 612 6.31 -7.28 18.50
C LEU A 612 6.84 -5.94 17.98
N THR A 613 6.87 -5.73 16.66
CA THR A 613 7.35 -4.48 16.07
C THR A 613 6.48 -3.27 16.45
N ALA A 614 5.17 -3.47 16.64
CA ALA A 614 4.29 -2.42 17.16
C ALA A 614 4.67 -1.99 18.58
N VAL A 615 4.97 -2.95 19.49
CA VAL A 615 5.44 -2.64 20.85
C VAL A 615 6.75 -1.87 20.86
N LEU A 616 7.69 -2.23 19.98
CA LEU A 616 8.98 -1.54 19.93
C LEU A 616 8.86 -0.09 19.45
N ARG A 617 7.99 0.16 18.46
CA ARG A 617 7.70 1.54 18.00
C ARG A 617 7.07 2.37 19.10
N TYR A 618 6.11 1.79 19.82
CA TYR A 618 5.45 2.43 20.95
C TYR A 618 6.44 2.72 22.08
N ALA A 619 7.34 1.79 22.38
CA ALA A 619 8.41 1.99 23.36
C ALA A 619 9.36 3.13 22.98
N GLY A 620 9.70 3.26 21.71
CA GLY A 620 10.48 4.40 21.20
C GLY A 620 9.76 5.73 21.42
N GLU A 621 8.46 5.78 21.20
CA GLU A 621 7.63 6.97 21.45
C GLU A 621 7.54 7.33 22.93
N LYS A 622 7.22 6.34 23.79
CA LYS A 622 7.17 6.52 25.24
C LYS A 622 8.52 6.93 25.83
N LYS A 623 9.62 6.45 25.26
CA LYS A 623 10.97 6.88 25.66
C LYS A 623 11.20 8.38 25.41
N ARG A 624 10.66 8.91 24.30
CA ARG A 624 10.79 10.34 23.96
C ARG A 624 9.95 11.22 24.87
N THR A 625 8.74 10.78 25.21
CA THR A 625 7.87 11.53 26.13
C THR A 625 8.36 11.45 27.57
N ASN A 626 8.92 10.31 27.98
CA ASN A 626 9.34 10.04 29.35
C ASN A 626 10.86 9.88 29.50
N VAL A 627 11.63 10.94 29.20
CA VAL A 627 13.11 10.91 29.19
C VAL A 627 13.75 10.50 30.54
N LYS A 628 13.03 10.68 31.66
CA LYS A 628 13.52 10.35 33.01
C LYS A 628 13.42 8.86 33.35
N MET A 629 12.55 8.12 32.67
CA MET A 629 12.35 6.69 32.94
C MET A 629 13.54 5.89 32.42
N THR A 630 13.88 4.82 33.14
CA THR A 630 14.90 3.87 32.68
C THR A 630 14.40 3.06 31.48
N ASP A 631 15.33 2.56 30.69
CA ASP A 631 15.02 1.74 29.51
C ASP A 631 14.16 0.51 29.82
N ASN A 632 14.34 -0.09 31.00
CA ASN A 632 13.52 -1.23 31.42
C ASN A 632 12.10 -0.80 31.79
N GLU A 633 11.92 0.32 32.51
CA GLU A 633 10.60 0.84 32.90
C GLU A 633 9.77 1.23 31.68
N VAL A 634 10.38 1.93 30.72
CA VAL A 634 9.71 2.31 29.47
C VAL A 634 9.26 1.07 28.70
N LEU A 635 10.12 0.06 28.61
CA LEU A 635 9.81 -1.17 27.88
C LEU A 635 8.72 -2.00 28.57
N LEU A 636 8.79 -2.12 29.90
CA LEU A 636 7.78 -2.78 30.73
C LEU A 636 6.41 -2.11 30.56
N LEU A 637 6.35 -0.79 30.69
CA LEU A 637 5.14 0.00 30.48
C LEU A 637 4.56 -0.23 29.09
N SER A 638 5.40 -0.16 28.05
CA SER A 638 4.98 -0.34 26.67
C SER A 638 4.43 -1.74 26.38
N MET A 639 5.01 -2.77 26.99
CA MET A 639 4.51 -4.14 26.87
C MET A 639 3.18 -4.34 27.57
N LEU A 640 2.99 -3.71 28.73
CA LEU A 640 1.76 -3.78 29.49
C LEU A 640 0.63 -3.07 28.74
N ASP A 641 0.82 -1.79 28.39
CA ASP A 641 -0.20 -0.95 27.73
C ASP A 641 -0.70 -1.59 26.43
N MET A 642 0.19 -2.18 25.63
CA MET A 642 -0.17 -2.74 24.32
C MET A 642 -0.77 -4.15 24.36
N ASN A 643 -0.55 -4.91 25.44
CA ASN A 643 -0.98 -6.32 25.51
C ASN A 643 -2.07 -6.55 26.55
N ALA A 644 -2.07 -5.84 27.68
CA ALA A 644 -3.10 -5.96 28.70
C ALA A 644 -4.53 -5.75 28.17
N PRO A 645 -4.82 -4.78 27.26
CA PRO A 645 -6.16 -4.61 26.70
C PRO A 645 -6.68 -5.82 25.92
N LYS A 646 -5.76 -6.64 25.38
CA LYS A 646 -6.09 -7.83 24.60
C LYS A 646 -6.36 -9.04 25.49
N MET A 647 -5.80 -9.08 26.71
CA MET A 647 -5.85 -10.28 27.55
C MET A 647 -7.27 -10.57 28.05
N ALA A 648 -7.64 -11.85 28.03
CA ALA A 648 -8.78 -12.34 28.77
C ALA A 648 -8.55 -12.20 30.28
N ALA A 649 -9.63 -12.04 31.05
CA ALA A 649 -9.55 -11.80 32.50
C ALA A 649 -8.76 -12.89 33.25
N GLN A 650 -8.86 -14.15 32.81
CA GLN A 650 -8.12 -15.29 33.39
C GLN A 650 -6.62 -15.29 33.03
N ASP A 651 -6.25 -14.72 31.89
CA ASP A 651 -4.89 -14.72 31.36
C ASP A 651 -4.10 -13.48 31.82
N LEU A 652 -4.79 -12.40 32.20
CA LEU A 652 -4.15 -11.16 32.65
C LEU A 652 -3.22 -11.35 33.86
N PRO A 653 -3.59 -12.10 34.93
CA PRO A 653 -2.67 -12.38 36.04
C PRO A 653 -1.45 -13.21 35.60
N LEU A 654 -1.65 -14.20 34.72
CA LEU A 654 -0.55 -15.01 34.17
C LEU A 654 0.43 -14.14 33.38
N PHE A 655 -0.09 -13.26 32.53
CA PHE A 655 0.72 -12.31 31.76
C PHE A 655 1.52 -11.36 32.66
N GLN A 656 0.90 -10.83 33.72
CA GLN A 656 1.57 -9.98 34.70
C GLN A 656 2.68 -10.71 35.46
N ASN A 657 2.47 -11.99 35.82
CA ASN A 657 3.50 -12.82 36.44
C ASN A 657 4.71 -13.04 35.50
N ILE A 658 4.45 -13.36 34.23
CA ILE A 658 5.52 -13.49 33.22
C ILE A 658 6.31 -12.18 33.09
N LEU A 659 5.62 -11.03 33.09
CA LEU A 659 6.28 -9.72 33.07
C LEU A 659 7.13 -9.47 34.33
N GLY A 660 6.60 -9.79 35.52
CA GLY A 660 7.32 -9.66 36.79
C GLY A 660 8.60 -10.51 36.83
N ASP A 661 8.55 -11.74 36.32
CA ASP A 661 9.70 -12.64 36.22
C ASP A 661 10.79 -12.09 35.27
N LEU A 662 10.39 -11.43 34.18
CA LEU A 662 11.32 -10.86 33.20
C LEU A 662 11.92 -9.51 33.64
N PHE A 663 11.23 -8.77 34.50
CA PHE A 663 11.63 -7.46 35.01
C PHE A 663 11.63 -7.44 36.55
N PRO A 664 12.49 -8.24 37.20
CA PRO A 664 12.52 -8.33 38.66
C PRO A 664 12.96 -7.00 39.28
N GLY A 665 12.24 -6.57 40.32
CA GLY A 665 12.57 -5.36 41.10
C GLY A 665 12.26 -4.03 40.41
N ILE A 666 11.41 -4.04 39.38
CA ILE A 666 10.95 -2.83 38.69
C ILE A 666 9.47 -2.65 38.97
N ASP A 667 9.12 -1.55 39.64
CA ASP A 667 7.74 -1.20 39.88
C ASP A 667 7.07 -0.68 38.61
N LEU A 668 5.78 -1.00 38.44
CA LEU A 668 4.99 -0.51 37.32
C LEU A 668 4.85 1.02 37.42
N PRO A 669 5.38 1.79 36.44
CA PRO A 669 5.25 3.24 36.47
C PRO A 669 3.78 3.61 36.27
N LYS A 670 3.21 4.37 37.22
CA LYS A 670 1.83 4.86 37.13
C LYS A 670 1.79 6.12 36.26
N ILE A 671 1.11 6.05 35.13
CA ILE A 671 0.80 7.25 34.33
C ILE A 671 -0.39 7.96 34.99
N ASP A 672 -0.29 9.27 35.14
CA ASP A 672 -1.36 10.08 35.69
C ASP A 672 -2.42 10.40 34.60
N TYR A 673 -3.59 9.77 34.73
CA TYR A 673 -4.76 10.02 33.89
C TYR A 673 -5.86 10.82 34.60
N SER A 674 -5.55 11.52 35.70
CA SER A 674 -6.57 12.15 36.57
C SER A 674 -7.55 13.04 35.79
N LYS A 675 -7.05 13.89 34.87
CA LYS A 675 -7.91 14.75 34.04
C LYS A 675 -8.87 13.98 33.13
N LEU A 676 -8.38 12.89 32.53
CA LEU A 676 -9.20 12.03 31.67
C LEU A 676 -10.22 11.26 32.49
N ILE A 677 -9.85 10.79 33.68
CA ILE A 677 -10.75 10.10 34.62
C ILE A 677 -11.89 11.04 35.04
N GLU A 678 -11.58 12.28 35.45
CA GLU A 678 -12.59 13.28 35.81
C GLU A 678 -13.57 13.56 34.65
N ALA A 679 -13.05 13.69 33.42
CA ALA A 679 -13.90 13.88 32.23
C ALA A 679 -14.79 12.67 31.96
N ILE A 680 -14.26 11.45 32.08
CA ILE A 680 -15.02 10.20 31.88
C ILE A 680 -16.14 10.10 32.92
N GLU A 681 -15.87 10.36 34.19
CA GLU A 681 -16.86 10.31 35.26
C GLU A 681 -17.98 11.34 35.07
N ASN A 682 -17.63 12.56 34.64
CA ASN A 682 -18.62 13.58 34.30
C ASN A 682 -19.53 13.15 33.14
N GLU A 683 -18.96 12.59 32.06
CA GLU A 683 -19.75 12.11 30.91
C GLU A 683 -20.60 10.87 31.25
N MET A 684 -20.11 9.99 32.13
CA MET A 684 -20.89 8.86 32.64
C MET A 684 -22.14 9.36 33.39
N ASN A 685 -22.01 10.40 34.22
CA ASN A 685 -23.13 11.01 34.91
C ASN A 685 -24.13 11.65 33.94
N ILE A 686 -23.65 12.42 32.95
CA ILE A 686 -24.51 13.09 31.95
C ILE A 686 -25.34 12.06 31.14
N HIS A 687 -24.73 10.93 30.79
CA HIS A 687 -25.37 9.89 30.00
C HIS A 687 -26.08 8.81 30.82
N ASN A 688 -26.25 9.02 32.14
CA ASN A 688 -26.87 8.07 33.07
C ASN A 688 -26.26 6.66 33.01
N VAL A 689 -24.94 6.57 32.86
CA VAL A 689 -24.17 5.32 32.89
C VAL A 689 -23.62 5.12 34.30
N GLN A 690 -23.73 3.90 34.83
CA GLN A 690 -23.16 3.57 36.13
C GLN A 690 -21.63 3.69 36.11
N ILE A 691 -21.09 4.51 37.01
CA ILE A 691 -19.64 4.63 37.21
C ILE A 691 -19.12 3.32 37.79
N THR A 692 -18.30 2.63 37.01
CA THR A 692 -17.59 1.42 37.43
C THR A 692 -16.12 1.55 37.05
N GLN A 693 -15.23 1.14 37.96
CA GLN A 693 -13.78 1.22 37.72
C GLN A 693 -13.36 0.50 36.42
N ILE A 694 -13.97 -0.66 36.14
CA ILE A 694 -13.71 -1.44 34.93
C ILE A 694 -14.05 -0.65 33.66
N SER A 695 -15.12 0.15 33.70
CA SER A 695 -15.54 0.95 32.55
C SER A 695 -14.57 2.12 32.31
N ILE A 696 -14.08 2.77 33.38
CA ILE A 696 -13.04 3.81 33.28
C ILE A 696 -11.75 3.21 32.71
N GLU A 697 -11.29 2.09 33.27
CA GLU A 697 -10.09 1.38 32.79
C GLU A 697 -10.19 1.00 31.32
N LYS A 698 -11.35 0.51 30.85
CA LYS A 698 -11.54 0.14 29.45
C LYS A 698 -11.56 1.34 28.51
N VAL A 699 -12.06 2.50 28.95
CA VAL A 699 -11.99 3.74 28.17
C VAL A 699 -10.54 4.24 28.06
N ILE A 700 -9.76 4.17 29.14
CA ILE A 700 -8.33 4.52 29.14
C ILE A 700 -7.54 3.57 28.22
N GLN A 701 -7.77 2.26 28.32
CA GLN A 701 -7.12 1.28 27.44
C GLN A 701 -7.43 1.54 25.97
N LEU A 702 -8.67 1.93 25.65
CA LEU A 702 -9.05 2.29 24.28
C LEU A 702 -8.33 3.56 23.81
N TYR A 703 -8.22 4.58 24.68
CA TYR A 703 -7.48 5.80 24.42
C TYR A 703 -5.99 5.55 24.12
N GLU A 704 -5.34 4.71 24.93
CA GLU A 704 -3.94 4.32 24.73
C GLU A 704 -3.75 3.47 23.47
N THR A 705 -4.64 2.50 23.25
CA THR A 705 -4.57 1.63 22.07
C THR A 705 -4.73 2.44 20.79
N HIS A 706 -5.62 3.43 20.78
CA HIS A 706 -5.81 4.37 19.66
C HIS A 706 -4.55 5.20 19.40
N HIS A 707 -3.89 5.72 20.45
CA HIS A 707 -2.61 6.43 20.27
C HIS A 707 -1.53 5.53 19.67
N SER A 708 -1.50 4.24 20.04
CA SER A 708 -0.49 3.30 19.54
C SER A 708 -0.76 2.74 18.14
N ARG A 709 -2.03 2.70 17.69
CA ARG A 709 -2.45 2.01 16.47
C ARG A 709 -3.56 2.76 15.73
N HIS A 710 -3.38 2.91 14.43
CA HIS A 710 -4.37 3.50 13.52
C HIS A 710 -5.72 2.76 13.49
N SER A 711 -5.74 1.46 13.75
CA SER A 711 -6.98 0.67 13.72
C SER A 711 -7.11 -0.17 14.98
N VAL A 712 -8.27 -0.08 15.60
CA VAL A 712 -8.60 -0.74 16.87
C VAL A 712 -9.87 -1.55 16.70
N MET A 713 -9.88 -2.78 17.25
CA MET A 713 -11.04 -3.65 17.27
C MET A 713 -11.55 -3.78 18.70
N LEU A 714 -12.84 -3.53 18.90
CA LEU A 714 -13.52 -3.80 20.17
C LEU A 714 -14.09 -5.22 20.15
N VAL A 715 -13.37 -6.17 20.73
CA VAL A 715 -13.76 -7.58 20.79
C VAL A 715 -14.51 -7.85 22.09
N GLY A 716 -15.71 -8.44 21.99
CA GLY A 716 -16.51 -8.81 23.16
C GLY A 716 -17.90 -9.31 22.77
N LYS A 717 -18.57 -10.03 23.68
CA LYS A 717 -19.93 -10.56 23.47
C LYS A 717 -20.96 -9.45 23.29
N THR A 718 -22.14 -9.79 22.78
CA THR A 718 -23.28 -8.86 22.80
C THR A 718 -23.53 -8.34 24.22
N LEU A 719 -23.96 -7.08 24.35
CA LEU A 719 -24.18 -6.40 25.63
C LEU A 719 -22.94 -6.24 26.55
N SER A 720 -21.72 -6.39 26.03
CA SER A 720 -20.48 -6.22 26.82
C SER A 720 -20.00 -4.76 26.96
N GLY A 721 -20.88 -3.76 26.78
CA GLY A 721 -20.52 -2.35 26.93
C GLY A 721 -19.69 -1.72 25.80
N LYS A 722 -19.38 -2.44 24.70
CA LYS A 722 -18.56 -1.92 23.58
C LYS A 722 -19.01 -0.56 23.07
N THR A 723 -20.32 -0.43 22.81
CA THR A 723 -20.93 0.82 22.32
C THR A 723 -20.76 1.96 23.31
N THR A 724 -20.90 1.65 24.60
CA THR A 724 -20.74 2.62 25.68
C THR A 724 -19.29 3.08 25.79
N THR A 725 -18.32 2.16 25.72
CA THR A 725 -16.88 2.47 25.85
C THR A 725 -16.40 3.49 24.82
N TRP A 726 -16.63 3.25 23.52
CA TRP A 726 -16.13 4.18 22.50
C TRP A 726 -16.91 5.50 22.48
N LYS A 727 -18.20 5.48 22.81
CA LYS A 727 -19.00 6.72 22.94
C LYS A 727 -18.51 7.57 24.09
N LEU A 728 -18.26 6.98 25.27
CA LEU A 728 -17.71 7.69 26.41
C LEU A 728 -16.34 8.29 26.09
N LEU A 729 -15.47 7.55 25.39
CA LEU A 729 -14.19 8.10 24.93
C LEU A 729 -14.40 9.33 24.02
N LYS A 730 -15.30 9.22 23.04
CA LYS A 730 -15.66 10.33 22.14
C LYS A 730 -16.11 11.56 22.93
N TYR A 731 -17.05 11.40 23.85
CA TYR A 731 -17.58 12.51 24.64
C TYR A 731 -16.50 13.13 25.53
N SER A 732 -15.72 12.30 26.22
CA SER A 732 -14.64 12.76 27.12
C SER A 732 -13.59 13.57 26.37
N LEU A 733 -13.13 13.10 25.20
CA LEU A 733 -12.17 13.83 24.37
C LEU A 733 -12.74 15.15 23.84
N THR A 734 -14.02 15.15 23.43
CA THR A 734 -14.70 16.35 22.95
C THR A 734 -14.87 17.39 24.05
N THR A 735 -15.17 16.95 25.28
CA THR A 735 -15.32 17.83 26.44
C THR A 735 -13.98 18.42 26.88
N LEU A 736 -12.91 17.62 26.90
CA LEU A 736 -11.55 18.09 27.18
C LEU A 736 -11.07 19.11 26.13
N ASN A 737 -11.34 18.86 24.84
CA ASN A 737 -11.04 19.81 23.77
C ASN A 737 -11.77 21.15 23.98
N LYS A 738 -13.08 21.10 24.30
CA LYS A 738 -13.88 22.30 24.59
C LYS A 738 -13.40 23.07 25.83
N GLN A 739 -12.81 22.39 26.81
CA GLN A 739 -12.23 23.00 28.01
C GLN A 739 -10.86 23.65 27.75
N GLY A 740 -10.36 23.64 26.50
CA GLY A 740 -9.10 24.29 26.11
C GLY A 740 -7.87 23.39 26.25
N PHE A 741 -8.05 22.08 26.49
CA PHE A 741 -6.95 21.12 26.44
C PHE A 741 -6.74 20.69 24.98
N ASN A 742 -5.96 21.48 24.24
CA ASN A 742 -5.64 21.26 22.83
C ASN A 742 -4.90 19.93 22.53
N GLU A 743 -4.43 19.23 23.56
CA GLU A 743 -3.85 17.88 23.46
C GLU A 743 -4.89 16.81 23.11
N TYR A 744 -6.17 17.06 23.39
CA TYR A 744 -7.27 16.15 23.08
C TYR A 744 -8.03 16.65 21.86
N ASN A 745 -8.09 15.82 20.82
CA ASN A 745 -8.75 16.17 19.57
C ASN A 745 -10.27 15.91 19.64
N LYS A 746 -11.04 16.74 18.95
CA LYS A 746 -12.48 16.54 18.76
C LYS A 746 -12.71 15.31 17.87
N VAL A 747 -13.66 14.45 18.28
CA VAL A 747 -13.91 13.17 17.59
C VAL A 747 -15.20 13.23 16.77
N MET A 748 -15.11 12.97 15.47
CA MET A 748 -16.25 12.89 14.55
C MET A 748 -16.50 11.43 14.11
N VAL A 749 -17.75 11.10 13.79
CA VAL A 749 -18.14 9.75 13.35
C VAL A 749 -18.74 9.87 11.96
N GLY A 750 -18.11 9.25 10.97
CA GLY A 750 -18.64 9.18 9.60
C GLY A 750 -19.74 8.13 9.47
N HIS A 751 -20.79 8.44 8.71
CA HIS A 751 -21.90 7.53 8.40
C HIS A 751 -21.69 6.88 7.02
N ASN A 752 -20.67 6.04 6.87
CA ASN A 752 -20.52 5.16 5.69
C ASN A 752 -20.56 3.69 6.14
N LEU A 753 -20.92 2.77 5.24
CA LEU A 753 -21.15 1.32 5.50
C LEU A 753 -20.01 0.58 6.23
N PHE A 754 -18.84 1.19 6.38
CA PHE A 754 -17.75 0.79 7.26
C PHE A 754 -17.55 1.85 8.34
N PHE A 755 -17.81 1.49 9.60
CA PHE A 755 -17.61 2.38 10.74
C PHE A 755 -16.11 2.65 10.95
N TYR A 756 -15.63 3.79 10.48
CA TYR A 756 -14.35 4.38 10.89
C TYR A 756 -14.61 5.55 11.84
N ILE A 757 -13.92 5.54 13.00
CA ILE A 757 -13.85 6.72 13.87
C ILE A 757 -12.55 7.43 13.46
N GLU A 758 -12.69 8.56 12.78
CA GLU A 758 -11.56 9.42 12.42
C GLU A 758 -11.51 10.56 13.44
N ILE A 759 -10.45 10.59 14.26
CA ILE A 759 -10.17 11.72 15.14
C ILE A 759 -9.36 12.70 14.30
N GLN A 760 -10.04 13.63 13.63
CA GLN A 760 -9.40 14.63 12.77
C GLN A 760 -8.61 15.63 13.62
N SER A 761 -7.38 15.91 13.22
CA SER A 761 -6.60 17.04 13.72
C SER A 761 -6.79 18.23 12.79
N GLU A 762 -6.85 19.46 13.32
CA GLU A 762 -7.05 20.69 12.53
C GLU A 762 -5.95 20.93 11.46
N GLN A 763 -4.89 20.12 11.41
CA GLN A 763 -3.81 20.22 10.42
C GLN A 763 -4.08 19.50 9.09
N ASP A 764 -5.18 18.75 8.97
CA ASP A 764 -5.51 17.98 7.76
C ASP A 764 -6.54 18.69 6.85
N ILE A 765 -6.84 19.98 7.08
CA ILE A 765 -7.85 20.76 6.33
C ILE A 765 -7.24 21.88 5.46
N GLU A 766 -5.91 21.97 5.29
CA GLU A 766 -5.30 22.88 4.30
C GLU A 766 -4.47 22.17 3.24
#